data_AF-A0A2G6KEE2-F1
#
_entry.id   AF-A0A2G6KEE2-F1
#
_cell.length_a   1.000
_cell.length_b   1.000
_cell.length_c   1.000
_cell.angle_alpha   90.00
_cell.angle_beta   90.00
_cell.angle_gamma   90.00
#
_symmetry.space_group_name_H-M   'P 1'
#
loop_
_entity.id
_entity.type
_entity.pdbx_description
1 polymer ?
#
loop_
_entity_poly.entity_id
_entity_poly.type
_entity_poly.pdbx_seq_one_letter_code
_entity_poly.pdbx_strand_id
1 'polypeptide(L)'
;MNDKLLNYGLFVCGVTIAIYCFGLLLFKDVLELEITLTVVFFILLVPPLCFSGSSEVQRIFGLNHALPRCASTILWLGLLAMYAFPLLVTLFLLPNYLPSTSHYFLYAPVAMACGLGFIRLHALGGHPLLILTGVTVEVIAVFFFVTRMILLLLGEMPASSTGKTFEFFTMVATGLSYVFLLGTGEHGFLKKALIWFGHIQDVLWQMVRVLLIALCLGACHVLLLISVMDPVGQQYIGIMLFLLSGLWLYVGFAFRSMLFYSFAYAEILIALFSCLFFDAIWSESWIIWLLLVFFGTIIPIYSRFLKERYAHATGHVYVWLSVTAALILFEHMTFYGFYSKLGLVPLFSLWIMVFLIPASASSRQQAGFRAFLGVLLYAPAIFFFLRQGPPLLMYLPRTLLTTVIISALIVAYRMYEWQWFSDQDVEELRIVHHLHWYLNQTHSLLFIFLLSSLAVVAVHVMSFLAGPELFASHFFSMLLVQGFLAIFWFDRARKDKTWWWTIAAEMMIAGIIFTLRQDLPLLFDLLWDVNWDLAVGVFVAFAITAARPLLKQQDSSIRIPIRFTLLGLPIITALYALDYDVGFDVFSRMLLIYSVLFLWQAYSEKDRFVLAYAFLGINSYLILLFLHNDIHSLQAYVTPVCISILILVQVFRDITSAATANIVRGLTLCLLLGMAAFEAIVQNSSSPLSHVVVIIVSILAIVTAILLWVKIFAFLGLLCFFIDLLAIIYIVLSQQSTDALKVILGLGFTLGGGLILSGYIFYRKNRESVERIVTRIKTTFTAWE
;
A
#
# COMPACT_ATOMS: atom_id res chain seq x y z
N MET A 1 15.65 -88.68 6.63
CA MET A 1 14.23 -88.80 7.02
C MET A 1 13.43 -88.34 5.82
N ASN A 2 12.46 -89.11 5.31
CA ASN A 2 11.80 -88.81 4.05
C ASN A 2 11.16 -87.41 4.08
N ASP A 3 11.64 -86.48 3.25
CA ASP A 3 11.13 -85.10 3.14
C ASP A 3 9.61 -85.04 2.92
N LYS A 4 9.05 -86.08 2.28
CA LYS A 4 7.60 -86.27 2.14
C LYS A 4 6.91 -86.53 3.49
N LEU A 5 7.47 -87.36 4.35
CA LEU A 5 6.89 -87.74 5.65
C LEU A 5 6.86 -86.54 6.62
N LEU A 6 7.90 -85.70 6.60
CA LEU A 6 7.95 -84.47 7.39
C LEU A 6 6.94 -83.42 6.89
N ASN A 7 6.79 -83.27 5.56
CA ASN A 7 5.79 -82.38 4.96
C ASN A 7 4.35 -82.79 5.29
N TYR A 8 4.04 -84.08 5.14
CA TYR A 8 2.71 -84.60 5.47
C TYR A 8 2.45 -84.54 6.98
N GLY A 9 3.44 -84.85 7.82
CA GLY A 9 3.29 -84.80 9.28
C GLY A 9 2.95 -83.41 9.82
N LEU A 10 3.63 -82.37 9.34
CA LEU A 10 3.35 -80.97 9.73
C LEU A 10 1.97 -80.50 9.25
N PHE A 11 1.58 -80.87 8.03
CA PHE A 11 0.25 -80.53 7.49
C PHE A 11 -0.88 -81.26 8.23
N VAL A 12 -0.74 -82.56 8.48
CA VAL A 12 -1.72 -83.37 9.23
C VAL A 12 -1.85 -82.87 10.66
N CYS A 13 -0.76 -82.47 11.31
CA CYS A 13 -0.81 -81.83 12.63
C CYS A 13 -1.66 -80.55 12.60
N GLY A 14 -1.46 -79.68 11.60
CA GLY A 14 -2.29 -78.48 11.40
C GLY A 14 -3.78 -78.81 11.18
N VAL A 15 -4.08 -79.86 10.41
CA VAL A 15 -5.47 -80.33 10.19
C VAL A 15 -6.08 -80.87 11.48
N THR A 16 -5.35 -81.66 12.27
CA THR A 16 -5.82 -82.18 13.56
C THR A 16 -6.13 -81.05 14.54
N ILE A 17 -5.25 -80.04 14.63
CA ILE A 17 -5.49 -78.85 15.46
C ILE A 17 -6.71 -78.07 14.95
N ALA A 18 -6.87 -77.90 13.65
CA ALA A 18 -8.03 -77.23 13.06
C ALA A 18 -9.34 -77.96 13.38
N ILE A 19 -9.38 -79.29 13.22
CA ILE A 19 -10.54 -80.12 13.55
C ILE A 19 -10.86 -80.04 15.04
N TYR A 20 -9.85 -80.08 15.91
CA TYR A 20 -10.03 -79.95 17.35
C TYR A 20 -10.62 -78.58 17.73
N CYS A 21 -10.05 -77.48 17.21
CA CYS A 21 -10.55 -76.13 17.42
C CYS A 21 -11.98 -75.95 16.91
N PHE A 22 -12.29 -76.46 15.72
CA PHE A 22 -13.64 -76.37 15.15
C PHE A 22 -14.65 -77.25 15.90
N GLY A 23 -14.22 -78.43 16.35
CA GLY A 23 -15.00 -79.34 17.18
C GLY A 23 -15.38 -78.73 18.52
N LEU A 24 -14.46 -78.02 19.18
CA LEU A 24 -14.76 -77.28 20.42
C LEU A 24 -15.85 -76.22 20.24
N LEU A 25 -15.89 -75.57 19.07
CA LEU A 25 -16.91 -74.56 18.76
C LEU A 25 -18.26 -75.17 18.40
N LEU A 26 -18.28 -76.30 17.68
CA LEU A 26 -19.51 -76.99 17.27
C LEU A 26 -20.17 -77.76 18.43
N PHE A 27 -19.39 -78.37 19.32
CA PHE A 27 -19.90 -79.17 20.43
C PHE A 27 -19.96 -78.41 21.77
N LYS A 28 -19.80 -77.09 21.75
CA LYS A 28 -19.79 -76.24 22.96
C LYS A 28 -21.02 -76.43 23.85
N ASP A 29 -22.20 -76.62 23.24
CA ASP A 29 -23.47 -76.76 23.96
C ASP A 29 -23.60 -78.17 24.57
N VAL A 30 -22.92 -79.16 23.99
CA VAL A 30 -22.82 -80.53 24.52
C VAL A 30 -21.77 -80.63 25.62
N LEU A 31 -20.71 -79.81 25.54
CA LEU A 31 -19.61 -79.76 26.49
C LEU A 31 -19.83 -78.76 27.65
N GLU A 32 -20.98 -78.09 27.69
CA GLU A 32 -21.35 -77.07 28.69
C GLU A 32 -20.27 -75.96 28.83
N LEU A 33 -19.59 -75.62 27.74
CA LEU A 33 -18.53 -74.62 27.76
C LEU A 33 -19.12 -73.21 27.67
N GLU A 34 -18.84 -72.37 28.67
CA GLU A 34 -19.11 -70.93 28.60
C GLU A 34 -18.12 -70.24 27.65
N ILE A 35 -18.39 -70.32 26.35
CA ILE A 35 -17.55 -69.72 25.32
C ILE A 35 -17.99 -68.28 25.06
N THR A 36 -17.16 -67.34 25.51
CA THR A 36 -17.27 -65.93 25.12
C THR A 36 -16.75 -65.70 23.70
N LEU A 37 -17.20 -64.63 23.06
CA LEU A 37 -16.78 -64.27 21.69
C LEU A 37 -15.25 -64.06 21.57
N THR A 38 -14.59 -63.57 22.62
CA THR A 38 -13.12 -63.49 22.71
C THR A 38 -12.47 -64.87 22.60
N VAL A 39 -13.00 -65.85 23.32
CA VAL A 39 -12.51 -67.23 23.29
C VAL A 39 -12.75 -67.84 21.90
N VAL A 40 -13.90 -67.56 21.26
CA VAL A 40 -14.15 -67.98 19.86
C VAL A 40 -13.07 -67.47 18.92
N PHE A 41 -12.75 -66.17 18.95
CA PHE A 41 -11.73 -65.62 18.08
C PHE A 41 -10.32 -66.17 18.38
N PHE A 42 -9.97 -66.42 19.65
CA PHE A 42 -8.70 -67.07 19.97
C PHE A 42 -8.63 -68.50 19.46
N ILE A 43 -9.70 -69.29 19.61
CA ILE A 43 -9.78 -70.67 19.10
C ILE A 43 -9.65 -70.67 17.56
N LEU A 44 -10.30 -69.73 16.87
CA LEU A 44 -10.22 -69.62 15.41
C LEU A 44 -8.89 -69.04 14.90
N LEU A 45 -8.12 -68.35 15.75
CA LEU A 45 -6.80 -67.80 15.42
C LEU A 45 -5.70 -68.89 15.41
N VAL A 46 -5.86 -69.95 16.21
CA VAL A 46 -4.84 -71.01 16.34
C VAL A 46 -4.61 -71.77 15.02
N PRO A 47 -5.64 -72.29 14.33
CA PRO A 47 -5.44 -73.01 13.06
C PRO A 47 -4.69 -72.22 11.97
N PRO A 48 -5.06 -70.96 11.62
CA PRO A 48 -4.35 -70.22 10.59
C PRO A 48 -2.89 -69.90 10.98
N LEU A 49 -2.60 -69.70 12.27
CA LEU A 49 -1.22 -69.54 12.78
C LEU A 49 -0.41 -70.84 12.66
N CYS A 50 -0.99 -71.99 13.01
CA CYS A 50 -0.33 -73.30 12.88
C CYS A 50 0.04 -73.61 11.42
N PHE A 51 -0.88 -73.34 10.48
CA PHE A 51 -0.58 -73.52 9.05
C PHE A 51 0.43 -72.48 8.51
N SER A 52 0.39 -71.23 9.00
CA SER A 52 1.40 -70.21 8.66
C SER A 52 2.79 -70.63 9.13
N GLY A 53 2.91 -71.06 10.40
CA GLY A 53 4.15 -71.55 10.98
C GLY A 53 4.67 -72.82 10.29
N SER A 54 3.77 -73.75 9.94
CA SER A 54 4.12 -74.93 9.14
C SER A 54 4.68 -74.54 7.78
N SER A 55 4.09 -73.54 7.12
CA SER A 55 4.59 -73.04 5.83
C SER A 55 5.95 -72.35 5.94
N GLU A 56 6.22 -71.61 7.03
CA GLU A 56 7.54 -71.01 7.31
C GLU A 56 8.61 -72.07 7.53
N VAL A 57 8.33 -73.04 8.40
CA VAL A 57 9.24 -74.14 8.71
C VAL A 57 9.58 -74.91 7.44
N GLN A 58 8.57 -75.25 6.63
CA GLN A 58 8.79 -75.95 5.36
C GLN A 58 9.59 -75.11 4.35
N ARG A 59 9.41 -73.79 4.30
CA ARG A 59 10.24 -72.91 3.47
C ARG A 59 11.71 -72.92 3.91
N ILE A 60 11.97 -72.82 5.22
CA ILE A 60 13.34 -72.82 5.78
C ILE A 60 14.06 -74.13 5.41
N PHE A 61 13.34 -75.26 5.44
CA PHE A 61 13.88 -76.57 5.06
C PHE A 61 13.87 -76.86 3.55
N GLY A 62 13.51 -75.89 2.70
CA GLY A 62 13.50 -76.07 1.23
C GLY A 62 12.40 -77.02 0.72
N LEU A 63 11.36 -77.24 1.51
CA LEU A 63 10.25 -78.15 1.23
C LEU A 63 9.07 -77.44 0.55
N ASN A 64 8.15 -78.22 -0.04
CA ASN A 64 6.94 -77.69 -0.68
C ASN A 64 5.96 -77.13 0.36
N HIS A 65 5.95 -75.81 0.49
CA HIS A 65 5.15 -75.05 1.46
C HIS A 65 3.85 -74.48 0.87
N ALA A 66 3.52 -74.77 -0.41
CA ALA A 66 2.36 -74.19 -1.08
C ALA A 66 1.02 -74.64 -0.46
N LEU A 67 0.92 -75.92 -0.08
CA LEU A 67 -0.31 -76.49 0.49
C LEU A 67 -0.69 -75.89 1.86
N PRO A 68 0.20 -75.86 2.88
CA PRO A 68 -0.12 -75.22 4.16
C PRO A 68 -0.33 -73.70 4.01
N ARG A 69 0.39 -73.03 3.10
CA ARG A 69 0.15 -71.61 2.79
C ARG A 69 -1.26 -71.36 2.27
N CYS A 70 -1.74 -72.16 1.31
CA CYS A 70 -3.09 -72.02 0.77
C CYS A 70 -4.16 -72.30 1.84
N ALA A 71 -3.98 -73.35 2.65
CA ALA A 71 -4.87 -73.66 3.77
C ALA A 71 -4.91 -72.50 4.78
N SER A 72 -3.75 -71.95 5.14
CA SER A 72 -3.65 -70.78 6.01
C SER A 72 -4.35 -69.56 5.43
N THR A 73 -4.17 -69.29 4.13
CA THR A 73 -4.80 -68.15 3.44
C THR A 73 -6.34 -68.20 3.53
N ILE A 74 -6.93 -69.37 3.30
CA ILE A 74 -8.39 -69.56 3.39
C ILE A 74 -8.87 -69.35 4.84
N LEU A 75 -8.16 -69.90 5.82
CA LEU A 75 -8.52 -69.75 7.23
C LEU A 75 -8.40 -68.31 7.72
N TRP A 76 -7.36 -67.58 7.31
CA TRP A 76 -7.23 -66.14 7.58
C TRP A 76 -8.35 -65.33 6.90
N LEU A 77 -8.76 -65.67 5.68
CA LEU A 77 -9.90 -65.04 5.00
C LEU A 77 -11.22 -65.31 5.73
N GLY A 78 -11.44 -66.54 6.20
CA GLY A 78 -12.60 -66.90 7.00
C GLY A 78 -12.64 -66.13 8.32
N LEU A 79 -11.50 -66.01 9.01
CA LEU A 79 -11.37 -65.24 10.24
C LEU A 79 -11.62 -63.74 10.01
N LEU A 80 -11.06 -63.18 8.93
CA LEU A 80 -11.31 -61.79 8.53
C LEU A 80 -12.78 -61.57 8.19
N ALA A 81 -13.43 -62.49 7.48
CA ALA A 81 -14.85 -62.39 7.14
C ALA A 81 -15.73 -62.38 8.39
N MET A 82 -15.41 -63.21 9.40
CA MET A 82 -16.10 -63.21 10.69
C MET A 82 -15.86 -61.92 11.49
N TYR A 83 -14.70 -61.29 11.35
CA TYR A 83 -14.44 -59.97 11.93
C TYR A 83 -15.23 -58.87 11.20
N ALA A 84 -15.15 -58.83 9.87
CA ALA A 84 -15.75 -57.78 9.03
C ALA A 84 -17.28 -57.86 8.96
N PHE A 85 -17.84 -59.07 9.06
CA PHE A 85 -19.28 -59.33 9.06
C PHE A 85 -19.66 -60.08 10.34
N PRO A 86 -19.88 -59.34 11.45
CA PRO A 86 -20.19 -59.94 12.76
C PRO A 86 -21.43 -60.87 12.73
N LEU A 87 -22.35 -60.64 11.78
CA LEU A 87 -23.52 -61.49 11.54
C LEU A 87 -23.13 -62.94 11.21
N LEU A 88 -21.99 -63.19 10.57
CA LEU A 88 -21.50 -64.55 10.32
C LEU A 88 -21.20 -65.29 11.63
N VAL A 89 -20.68 -64.58 12.64
CA VAL A 89 -20.44 -65.17 13.95
C VAL A 89 -21.76 -65.51 14.64
N THR A 90 -22.75 -64.62 14.55
CA THR A 90 -24.09 -64.89 15.09
C THR A 90 -24.74 -66.09 14.41
N LEU A 91 -24.66 -66.18 13.08
CA LEU A 91 -25.29 -67.25 12.29
C LEU A 91 -24.63 -68.62 12.50
N PHE A 92 -23.31 -68.68 12.58
CA PHE A 92 -22.58 -69.95 12.55
C PHE A 92 -22.03 -70.42 13.89
N LEU A 93 -21.81 -69.52 14.85
CA LEU A 93 -21.04 -69.85 16.07
C LEU A 93 -21.74 -69.44 17.36
N LEU A 94 -22.35 -68.26 17.44
CA LEU A 94 -22.95 -67.72 18.67
C LEU A 94 -24.32 -67.07 18.39
N PRO A 95 -25.42 -67.84 18.32
CA PRO A 95 -26.75 -67.31 17.97
C PRO A 95 -27.28 -66.25 18.95
N ASN A 96 -26.81 -66.25 20.20
CA ASN A 96 -27.19 -65.25 21.22
C ASN A 96 -26.35 -63.96 21.15
N TYR A 97 -25.36 -63.87 20.25
CA TYR A 97 -24.53 -62.69 20.10
C TYR A 97 -25.24 -61.62 19.27
N LEU A 98 -25.52 -60.47 19.90
CA LEU A 98 -26.03 -59.28 19.24
C LEU A 98 -24.86 -58.40 18.79
N PRO A 99 -24.57 -58.32 17.47
CA PRO A 99 -23.47 -57.52 16.98
C PRO A 99 -23.71 -56.04 17.23
N SER A 100 -22.71 -55.37 17.81
CA SER A 100 -22.69 -53.92 18.01
C SER A 100 -21.38 -53.33 17.48
N THR A 101 -21.32 -52.00 17.35
CA THR A 101 -20.11 -51.31 16.88
C THR A 101 -18.88 -51.60 17.75
N SER A 102 -19.08 -51.93 19.04
CA SER A 102 -18.03 -52.33 19.98
C SER A 102 -17.24 -53.57 19.53
N HIS A 103 -17.82 -54.41 18.67
CA HIS A 103 -17.16 -55.59 18.07
C HIS A 103 -15.84 -55.22 17.39
N TYR A 104 -15.87 -54.21 16.53
CA TYR A 104 -14.71 -53.84 15.72
C TYR A 104 -13.55 -53.33 16.58
N PHE A 105 -13.87 -52.59 17.65
CA PHE A 105 -12.91 -52.11 18.64
C PHE A 105 -12.36 -53.25 19.51
N LEU A 106 -13.22 -54.16 19.98
CA LEU A 106 -12.81 -55.19 20.93
C LEU A 106 -11.90 -56.24 20.27
N TYR A 107 -12.17 -56.59 19.02
CA TYR A 107 -11.47 -57.64 18.29
C TYR A 107 -10.49 -57.11 17.23
N ALA A 108 -10.17 -55.80 17.26
CA ALA A 108 -9.13 -55.21 16.42
C ALA A 108 -7.78 -55.96 16.46
N PRO A 109 -7.28 -56.48 17.61
CA PRO A 109 -6.05 -57.28 17.64
C PRO A 109 -6.10 -58.54 16.76
N VAL A 110 -7.28 -59.15 16.60
CA VAL A 110 -7.48 -60.32 15.73
C VAL A 110 -7.37 -59.91 14.27
N ALA A 111 -7.93 -58.75 13.90
CA ALA A 111 -7.78 -58.19 12.57
C ALA A 111 -6.33 -57.79 12.27
N MET A 112 -5.59 -57.23 13.23
CA MET A 112 -4.14 -57.01 13.11
C MET A 112 -3.38 -58.33 12.93
N ALA A 113 -3.75 -59.39 13.65
CA ALA A 113 -3.13 -60.70 13.40
C ALA A 113 -3.41 -61.21 11.96
N CYS A 114 -4.62 -60.97 11.43
CA CYS A 114 -4.97 -61.29 10.05
C CYS A 114 -4.17 -60.46 9.04
N GLY A 115 -4.04 -59.14 9.26
CA GLY A 115 -3.30 -58.23 8.38
C GLY A 115 -1.83 -58.64 8.24
N LEU A 116 -1.13 -58.80 9.35
CA LEU A 116 0.23 -59.35 9.39
C LEU A 116 0.29 -60.77 8.78
N GLY A 117 -0.69 -61.63 9.07
CA GLY A 117 -0.79 -62.96 8.49
C GLY A 117 -0.79 -62.93 6.96
N PHE A 118 -1.61 -62.08 6.33
CA PHE A 118 -1.66 -61.94 4.88
C PHE A 118 -0.37 -61.37 4.28
N ILE A 119 0.23 -60.35 4.92
CA ILE A 119 1.52 -59.78 4.50
C ILE A 119 2.61 -60.85 4.54
N ARG A 120 2.61 -61.72 5.56
CA ARG A 120 3.60 -62.79 5.68
C ARG A 120 3.35 -63.93 4.69
N LEU A 121 2.09 -64.30 4.45
CA LEU A 121 1.75 -65.32 3.44
C LEU A 121 2.13 -64.90 2.02
N HIS A 122 2.09 -63.59 1.72
CA HIS A 122 2.69 -63.07 0.49
C HIS A 122 4.20 -63.36 0.43
N ALA A 123 4.94 -63.11 1.52
CA ALA A 123 6.37 -63.41 1.59
C ALA A 123 6.69 -64.90 1.33
N LEU A 124 5.73 -65.80 1.58
CA LEU A 124 5.77 -67.24 1.29
C LEU A 124 5.34 -67.60 -0.15
N GLY A 125 5.37 -66.62 -1.07
CA GLY A 125 5.04 -66.80 -2.49
C GLY A 125 3.54 -66.79 -2.80
N GLY A 126 2.73 -66.23 -1.91
CA GLY A 126 1.29 -66.03 -2.11
C GLY A 126 0.99 -64.93 -3.15
N HIS A 127 -0.27 -64.85 -3.59
CA HIS A 127 -0.67 -63.87 -4.61
C HIS A 127 -0.49 -62.42 -4.11
N PRO A 128 -0.11 -61.45 -4.98
CA PRO A 128 0.07 -60.05 -4.59
C PRO A 128 -1.16 -59.40 -3.92
N LEU A 129 -2.37 -59.86 -4.23
CA LEU A 129 -3.59 -59.37 -3.56
C LEU A 129 -3.55 -59.54 -2.04
N LEU A 130 -2.86 -60.57 -1.52
CA LEU A 130 -2.73 -60.79 -0.08
C LEU A 130 -2.04 -59.60 0.60
N ILE A 131 -1.10 -58.95 -0.06
CA ILE A 131 -0.45 -57.80 0.53
C ILE A 131 -1.36 -56.58 0.59
N LEU A 132 -2.14 -56.36 -0.46
CA LEU A 132 -3.07 -55.24 -0.53
C LEU A 132 -4.18 -55.42 0.51
N THR A 133 -4.72 -56.62 0.64
CA THR A 133 -5.67 -56.98 1.70
C THR A 133 -5.04 -56.84 3.08
N GLY A 134 -3.83 -57.39 3.27
CA GLY A 134 -3.13 -57.35 4.56
C GLY A 134 -2.86 -55.93 5.05
N VAL A 135 -2.32 -55.05 4.19
CA VAL A 135 -2.06 -53.65 4.54
C VAL A 135 -3.35 -52.87 4.79
N THR A 136 -4.39 -53.11 3.99
CA THR A 136 -5.71 -52.46 4.19
C THR A 136 -6.30 -52.84 5.55
N VAL A 137 -6.27 -54.14 5.87
CA VAL A 137 -6.75 -54.67 7.16
C VAL A 137 -5.92 -54.12 8.31
N GLU A 138 -4.59 -54.06 8.19
CA GLU A 138 -3.71 -53.47 9.21
C GLU A 138 -4.11 -52.03 9.53
N VAL A 139 -4.28 -51.19 8.52
CA VAL A 139 -4.61 -49.76 8.72
C VAL A 139 -5.94 -49.60 9.45
N ILE A 140 -6.96 -50.35 9.03
CA ILE A 140 -8.29 -50.32 9.63
C ILE A 140 -8.25 -50.89 11.06
N ALA A 141 -7.54 -51.99 11.28
CA ALA A 141 -7.45 -52.64 12.58
C ALA A 141 -6.66 -51.78 13.58
N VAL A 142 -5.56 -51.16 13.16
CA VAL A 142 -4.80 -50.21 13.98
C VAL A 142 -5.66 -49.01 14.35
N PHE A 143 -6.47 -48.48 13.43
CA PHE A 143 -7.42 -47.42 13.74
C PHE A 143 -8.39 -47.83 14.87
N PHE A 144 -9.08 -48.97 14.75
CA PHE A 144 -10.00 -49.44 15.79
C PHE A 144 -9.27 -49.76 17.11
N PHE A 145 -8.08 -50.34 17.05
CA PHE A 145 -7.29 -50.69 18.24
C PHE A 145 -6.82 -49.44 18.99
N VAL A 146 -6.20 -48.48 18.30
CA VAL A 146 -5.71 -47.23 18.91
C VAL A 146 -6.87 -46.41 19.45
N THR A 147 -7.97 -46.32 18.71
CA THR A 147 -9.17 -45.62 19.18
C THR A 147 -9.67 -46.25 20.49
N ARG A 148 -9.75 -47.59 20.57
CA ARG A 148 -10.10 -48.28 21.82
C ARG A 148 -9.12 -48.00 22.96
N MET A 149 -7.81 -48.01 22.68
CA MET A 149 -6.79 -47.74 23.70
C MET A 149 -6.92 -46.34 24.28
N ILE A 150 -7.18 -45.34 23.44
CA ILE A 150 -7.43 -43.96 23.88
C ILE A 150 -8.69 -43.90 24.76
N LEU A 151 -9.76 -44.59 24.35
CA LEU A 151 -11.01 -44.66 25.13
C LEU A 151 -10.83 -45.34 26.48
N LEU A 152 -10.03 -46.41 26.57
CA LEU A 152 -9.70 -47.06 27.84
C LEU A 152 -8.89 -46.15 28.77
N LEU A 153 -8.03 -45.30 28.22
CA LEU A 153 -7.22 -44.35 29.01
C LEU A 153 -8.05 -43.14 29.49
N LEU A 154 -9.03 -42.70 28.70
CA LEU A 154 -9.83 -41.50 28.97
C LEU A 154 -11.18 -41.80 29.65
N GLY A 155 -11.55 -43.08 29.80
CA GLY A 155 -12.66 -43.53 30.64
C GLY A 155 -14.00 -43.72 29.91
N GLU A 156 -14.38 -42.86 28.96
CA GLU A 156 -15.64 -42.99 28.21
C GLU A 156 -15.52 -42.55 26.74
N MET A 157 -16.34 -43.16 25.86
CA MET A 157 -16.60 -42.58 24.53
C MET A 157 -17.32 -41.24 24.71
N PRO A 158 -17.01 -40.20 23.92
CA PRO A 158 -17.80 -38.98 23.89
C PRO A 158 -19.18 -39.28 23.25
N ALA A 159 -20.04 -39.96 24.00
CA ALA A 159 -21.32 -40.51 23.55
C ALA A 159 -22.49 -39.52 23.75
N SER A 160 -22.20 -38.22 23.90
CA SER A 160 -23.24 -37.20 24.02
C SER A 160 -23.98 -36.95 22.70
N SER A 161 -23.37 -37.28 21.55
CA SER A 161 -24.00 -37.30 20.24
C SER A 161 -23.19 -38.12 19.22
N THR A 162 -23.83 -38.54 18.13
CA THR A 162 -23.18 -39.19 16.99
C THR A 162 -22.04 -38.35 16.42
N GLY A 163 -22.23 -37.03 16.33
CA GLY A 163 -21.27 -36.05 15.82
C GLY A 163 -19.98 -36.04 16.61
N LYS A 164 -20.03 -35.92 17.94
CA LYS A 164 -18.83 -35.93 18.79
C LYS A 164 -18.06 -37.24 18.71
N THR A 165 -18.77 -38.35 18.52
CA THR A 165 -18.14 -39.66 18.34
C THR A 165 -17.36 -39.72 17.02
N PHE A 166 -17.97 -39.29 15.91
CA PHE A 166 -17.30 -39.26 14.60
C PHE A 166 -16.26 -38.15 14.46
N GLU A 167 -16.41 -37.06 15.22
CA GLU A 167 -15.42 -36.00 15.35
C GLU A 167 -14.11 -36.57 15.93
N PHE A 168 -14.22 -37.23 17.08
CA PHE A 168 -13.12 -37.93 17.72
C PHE A 168 -12.48 -38.97 16.79
N PHE A 169 -13.30 -39.78 16.10
CA PHE A 169 -12.81 -40.74 15.12
C PHE A 169 -12.07 -40.09 13.95
N THR A 170 -12.54 -38.96 13.44
CA THR A 170 -11.89 -38.23 12.35
C THR A 170 -10.53 -37.70 12.80
N MET A 171 -10.42 -37.15 14.01
CA MET A 171 -9.15 -36.70 14.58
C MET A 171 -8.15 -37.85 14.74
N VAL A 172 -8.58 -38.98 15.32
CA VAL A 172 -7.72 -40.16 15.49
C VAL A 172 -7.29 -40.73 14.14
N ALA A 173 -8.22 -40.84 13.18
CA ALA A 173 -7.92 -41.31 11.82
C ALA A 173 -6.93 -40.40 11.10
N THR A 174 -7.07 -39.08 11.24
CA THR A 174 -6.18 -38.10 10.62
C THR A 174 -4.78 -38.17 11.25
N GLY A 175 -4.69 -38.22 12.58
CA GLY A 175 -3.41 -38.39 13.29
C GLY A 175 -2.69 -39.69 12.93
N LEU A 176 -3.43 -40.81 12.88
CA LEU A 176 -2.87 -42.09 12.42
C LEU A 176 -2.45 -42.05 10.96
N SER A 177 -3.21 -41.37 10.10
CA SER A 177 -2.85 -41.19 8.69
C SER A 177 -1.51 -40.46 8.57
N TYR A 178 -1.24 -39.43 9.37
CA TYR A 178 0.10 -38.81 9.41
C TYR A 178 1.20 -39.81 9.83
N VAL A 179 0.96 -40.61 10.86
CA VAL A 179 1.93 -41.63 11.32
C VAL A 179 2.21 -42.66 10.23
N PHE A 180 1.16 -43.18 9.57
CA PHE A 180 1.30 -44.14 8.47
C PHE A 180 2.01 -43.52 7.27
N LEU A 181 1.61 -42.33 6.86
CA LEU A 181 2.18 -41.67 5.68
C LEU A 181 3.64 -41.27 5.89
N LEU A 182 4.00 -40.71 7.05
CA LEU A 182 5.39 -40.39 7.38
C LEU A 182 6.22 -41.66 7.59
N GLY A 183 5.66 -42.66 8.29
CA GLY A 183 6.31 -43.94 8.56
C GLY A 183 6.54 -44.80 7.30
N THR A 184 5.76 -44.59 6.24
CA THR A 184 5.91 -45.27 4.93
C THR A 184 6.64 -44.43 3.87
N GLY A 185 7.16 -43.27 4.25
CA GLY A 185 8.00 -42.42 3.39
C GLY A 185 9.31 -43.10 2.96
N GLU A 186 10.11 -42.40 2.14
CA GLU A 186 11.33 -42.97 1.54
C GLU A 186 12.32 -43.55 2.58
N HIS A 187 12.45 -42.87 3.72
CA HIS A 187 13.31 -43.26 4.85
C HIS A 187 12.54 -43.79 6.07
N GLY A 188 11.23 -44.01 5.95
CA GLY A 188 10.37 -44.35 7.08
C GLY A 188 10.62 -45.75 7.66
N PHE A 189 10.49 -45.87 8.98
CA PHE A 189 10.68 -47.13 9.70
C PHE A 189 9.61 -48.17 9.31
N LEU A 190 8.36 -47.75 9.15
CA LEU A 190 7.26 -48.66 8.81
C LEU A 190 7.44 -49.26 7.42
N LYS A 191 7.96 -48.48 6.45
CA LYS A 191 8.35 -49.00 5.14
C LYS A 191 9.36 -50.14 5.27
N LYS A 192 10.45 -49.92 6.02
CA LYS A 192 11.50 -50.93 6.22
C LYS A 192 10.95 -52.18 6.91
N ALA A 193 10.14 -52.01 7.95
CA ALA A 193 9.53 -53.10 8.69
C ALA A 193 8.59 -53.93 7.79
N LEU A 194 7.71 -53.29 7.01
CA LEU A 194 6.79 -53.96 6.10
C LEU A 194 7.52 -54.67 4.94
N ILE A 195 8.52 -54.03 4.33
CA ILE A 195 9.34 -54.65 3.28
C ILE A 195 10.09 -55.87 3.82
N TRP A 196 10.71 -55.74 5.00
CA TRP A 196 11.42 -56.83 5.65
C TRP A 196 10.49 -58.00 6.01
N PHE A 197 9.35 -57.69 6.62
CA PHE A 197 8.40 -58.69 7.08
C PHE A 197 7.70 -59.41 5.91
N GLY A 198 7.28 -58.67 4.89
CA GLY A 198 6.50 -59.13 3.74
C GLY A 198 7.29 -59.53 2.48
N HIS A 199 8.63 -59.35 2.48
CA HIS A 199 9.49 -59.53 1.30
C HIS A 199 8.92 -58.82 0.05
N ILE A 200 8.56 -57.55 0.21
CA ILE A 200 7.81 -56.78 -0.80
C ILE A 200 8.78 -56.26 -1.86
N GLN A 201 8.50 -56.55 -3.13
CA GLN A 201 9.23 -55.96 -4.26
C GLN A 201 8.87 -54.48 -4.45
N ASP A 202 9.79 -53.68 -5.00
CA ASP A 202 9.62 -52.23 -5.15
C ASP A 202 8.37 -51.84 -5.96
N VAL A 203 8.06 -52.56 -7.04
CA VAL A 203 6.86 -52.31 -7.87
C VAL A 203 5.57 -52.52 -7.07
N LEU A 204 5.51 -53.60 -6.30
CA LEU A 204 4.35 -53.91 -5.46
C LEU A 204 4.24 -52.93 -4.28
N TRP A 205 5.37 -52.51 -3.72
CA TRP A 205 5.41 -51.48 -2.69
C TRP A 205 4.84 -50.14 -3.17
N GLN A 206 5.12 -49.75 -4.41
CA GLN A 206 4.51 -48.54 -4.99
C GLN A 206 2.99 -48.67 -5.06
N MET A 207 2.45 -49.80 -5.52
CA MET A 207 0.99 -50.03 -5.55
C MET A 207 0.37 -49.98 -4.15
N VAL A 208 1.01 -50.63 -3.17
CA VAL A 208 0.61 -50.58 -1.75
C VAL A 208 0.61 -49.15 -1.23
N ARG A 209 1.63 -48.35 -1.55
CA ARG A 209 1.75 -46.96 -1.11
C ARG A 209 0.66 -46.07 -1.71
N VAL A 210 0.32 -46.24 -3.00
CA VAL A 210 -0.79 -45.52 -3.63
C VAL A 210 -2.12 -45.89 -2.97
N LEU A 211 -2.36 -47.18 -2.75
CA LEU A 211 -3.57 -47.67 -2.07
C LEU A 211 -3.67 -47.13 -0.64
N LEU A 212 -2.57 -47.14 0.11
CA LEU A 212 -2.51 -46.63 1.47
C LEU A 212 -2.89 -45.15 1.52
N ILE A 213 -2.34 -44.35 0.61
CA ILE A 213 -2.67 -42.92 0.51
C ILE A 213 -4.16 -42.72 0.21
N ALA A 214 -4.68 -43.45 -0.77
CA ALA A 214 -6.10 -43.38 -1.14
C ALA A 214 -7.02 -43.81 0.01
N LEU A 215 -6.65 -44.87 0.74
CA LEU A 215 -7.38 -45.38 1.89
C LEU A 215 -7.38 -44.37 3.05
N CYS A 216 -6.21 -43.84 3.42
CA CYS A 216 -6.08 -42.84 4.48
C CYS A 216 -6.89 -41.58 4.16
N LEU A 217 -6.74 -41.02 2.96
CA LEU A 217 -7.50 -39.83 2.55
C LEU A 217 -9.01 -40.13 2.50
N GLY A 218 -9.41 -41.20 1.80
CA GLY A 218 -10.81 -41.57 1.64
C GLY A 218 -11.50 -41.84 2.98
N ALA A 219 -10.87 -42.62 3.85
CA ALA A 219 -11.42 -42.92 5.17
C ALA A 219 -11.59 -41.66 6.03
N CYS A 220 -10.59 -40.77 6.07
CA CYS A 220 -10.70 -39.56 6.88
C CYS A 220 -11.78 -38.60 6.35
N HIS A 221 -11.95 -38.48 5.02
CA HIS A 221 -13.02 -37.64 4.44
C HIS A 221 -14.41 -38.25 4.62
N VAL A 222 -14.55 -39.59 4.57
CA VAL A 222 -15.82 -40.26 4.86
C VAL A 222 -16.21 -40.05 6.34
N LEU A 223 -15.25 -40.19 7.26
CA LEU A 223 -15.49 -39.94 8.69
C LEU A 223 -15.85 -38.47 8.94
N LEU A 224 -15.17 -37.52 8.28
CA LEU A 224 -15.53 -36.12 8.32
C LEU A 224 -16.96 -35.90 7.84
N LEU A 225 -17.34 -36.45 6.68
CA LEU A 225 -18.68 -36.29 6.11
C LEU A 225 -19.76 -36.74 7.11
N ILE A 226 -19.54 -37.87 7.79
CA ILE A 226 -20.44 -38.38 8.81
C ILE A 226 -20.47 -37.44 10.03
N SER A 227 -19.31 -36.92 10.46
CA SER A 227 -19.21 -35.96 11.57
C SER A 227 -20.02 -34.67 11.30
N VAL A 228 -20.08 -34.21 10.05
CA VAL A 228 -20.78 -32.98 9.64
C VAL A 228 -22.30 -33.15 9.62
N MET A 229 -22.82 -34.39 9.58
CA MET A 229 -24.27 -34.63 9.60
C MET A 229 -24.92 -34.31 10.97
N ASP A 230 -24.13 -34.12 12.03
CA ASP A 230 -24.60 -33.83 13.38
C ASP A 230 -24.14 -32.41 13.82
N PRO A 231 -25.06 -31.55 14.31
CA PRO A 231 -24.74 -30.19 14.75
C PRO A 231 -23.59 -30.09 15.75
N VAL A 232 -23.38 -31.09 16.60
CA VAL A 232 -22.30 -31.05 17.59
C VAL A 232 -20.94 -31.32 16.94
N GLY A 233 -20.90 -32.18 15.91
CA GLY A 233 -19.67 -32.45 15.14
C GLY A 233 -19.30 -31.31 14.20
N GLN A 234 -20.28 -30.50 13.79
CA GLN A 234 -20.07 -29.29 12.97
C GLN A 234 -19.18 -28.24 13.65
N GLN A 235 -19.12 -28.21 14.98
CA GLN A 235 -18.35 -27.22 15.74
C GLN A 235 -16.84 -27.26 15.44
N TYR A 236 -16.31 -28.45 15.10
CA TYR A 236 -14.88 -28.69 14.91
C TYR A 236 -14.48 -28.87 13.44
N ILE A 237 -15.41 -28.69 12.50
CA ILE A 237 -15.21 -28.98 11.07
C ILE A 237 -14.02 -28.21 10.49
N GLY A 238 -13.84 -26.94 10.87
CA GLY A 238 -12.74 -26.11 10.38
C GLY A 238 -11.37 -26.65 10.82
N ILE A 239 -11.25 -27.12 12.06
CA ILE A 239 -10.00 -27.72 12.56
C ILE A 239 -9.70 -29.02 11.81
N MET A 240 -10.72 -29.85 11.56
CA MET A 240 -10.52 -31.11 10.82
C MET A 240 -10.11 -30.90 9.38
N LEU A 241 -10.80 -30.02 8.65
CA LEU A 241 -10.46 -29.67 7.27
C LEU A 241 -9.03 -29.10 7.20
N PHE A 242 -8.62 -28.31 8.19
CA PHE A 242 -7.24 -27.83 8.26
C PHE A 242 -6.24 -28.99 8.47
N LEU A 243 -6.52 -29.94 9.37
CA LEU A 243 -5.68 -31.12 9.56
C LEU A 243 -5.64 -32.03 8.33
N LEU A 244 -6.75 -32.19 7.61
CA LEU A 244 -6.85 -32.98 6.37
C LEU A 244 -6.10 -32.32 5.21
N SER A 245 -6.14 -30.99 5.11
CA SER A 245 -5.39 -30.25 4.10
C SER A 245 -3.89 -30.55 4.16
N GLY A 246 -3.33 -30.77 5.36
CA GLY A 246 -1.93 -31.16 5.51
C GLY A 246 -1.62 -32.57 5.01
N LEU A 247 -2.61 -33.49 4.99
CA LEU A 247 -2.45 -34.79 4.31
C LEU A 247 -2.32 -34.58 2.80
N TRP A 248 -3.13 -33.70 2.20
CA TRP A 248 -2.99 -33.34 0.78
C TRP A 248 -1.66 -32.67 0.46
N LEU A 249 -1.14 -31.82 1.36
CA LEU A 249 0.21 -31.26 1.22
C LEU A 249 1.28 -32.35 1.19
N TYR A 250 1.18 -33.34 2.08
CA TYR A 250 2.07 -34.50 2.07
C TYR A 250 1.95 -35.31 0.78
N VAL A 251 0.73 -35.53 0.29
CA VAL A 251 0.47 -36.27 -0.96
C VAL A 251 1.05 -35.52 -2.15
N GLY A 252 0.88 -34.20 -2.21
CA GLY A 252 1.51 -33.33 -3.20
C GLY A 252 3.03 -33.41 -3.17
N PHE A 253 3.61 -33.49 -1.97
CA PHE A 253 5.04 -33.71 -1.80
C PHE A 253 5.46 -35.08 -2.36
N ALA A 254 4.75 -36.15 -1.98
CA ALA A 254 5.08 -37.52 -2.34
C ALA A 254 4.96 -37.81 -3.84
N PHE A 255 3.89 -37.34 -4.50
CA PHE A 255 3.64 -37.60 -5.93
C PHE A 255 4.19 -36.52 -6.86
N ARG A 256 4.78 -35.46 -6.32
CA ARG A 256 5.31 -34.33 -7.09
C ARG A 256 4.28 -33.73 -8.05
N SER A 257 3.07 -33.46 -7.57
CA SER A 257 1.98 -32.90 -8.39
C SER A 257 1.36 -31.68 -7.74
N MET A 258 1.23 -30.59 -8.52
CA MET A 258 0.59 -29.32 -8.10
C MET A 258 -0.92 -29.45 -7.88
N LEU A 259 -1.54 -30.50 -8.42
CA LEU A 259 -2.97 -30.74 -8.28
C LEU A 259 -3.35 -31.01 -6.81
N PHE A 260 -2.56 -31.81 -6.08
CA PHE A 260 -2.81 -32.10 -4.67
C PHE A 260 -2.59 -30.88 -3.76
N TYR A 261 -1.64 -30.00 -4.09
CA TYR A 261 -1.51 -28.72 -3.39
C TYR A 261 -2.71 -27.80 -3.65
N SER A 262 -3.34 -27.90 -4.83
CA SER A 262 -4.57 -27.16 -5.12
C SER A 262 -5.77 -27.69 -4.32
N PHE A 263 -5.84 -29.00 -4.09
CA PHE A 263 -6.84 -29.58 -3.17
C PHE A 263 -6.59 -29.14 -1.73
N ALA A 264 -5.35 -29.16 -1.25
CA ALA A 264 -5.00 -28.64 0.06
C ALA A 264 -5.42 -27.16 0.20
N TYR A 265 -5.12 -26.33 -0.82
CA TYR A 265 -5.52 -24.93 -0.86
C TYR A 265 -7.04 -24.76 -0.76
N ALA A 266 -7.80 -25.50 -1.57
CA ALA A 266 -9.26 -25.46 -1.56
C ALA A 266 -9.82 -25.89 -0.20
N GLU A 267 -9.26 -26.93 0.41
CA GLU A 267 -9.70 -27.42 1.72
C GLU A 267 -9.38 -26.45 2.85
N ILE A 268 -8.22 -25.77 2.82
CA ILE A 268 -7.92 -24.68 3.76
C ILE A 268 -8.94 -23.54 3.61
N LEU A 269 -9.30 -23.17 2.39
CA LEU A 269 -10.34 -22.14 2.20
C LEU A 269 -11.69 -22.59 2.78
N ILE A 270 -12.14 -23.81 2.48
CA ILE A 270 -13.39 -24.34 3.05
C ILE A 270 -13.31 -24.40 4.58
N ALA A 271 -12.15 -24.78 5.13
CA ALA A 271 -11.91 -24.76 6.57
C ALA A 271 -12.16 -23.36 7.13
N LEU A 272 -11.48 -22.34 6.61
CA LEU A 272 -11.57 -20.95 7.07
C LEU A 272 -13.00 -20.41 7.02
N PHE A 273 -13.75 -20.75 5.98
CA PHE A 273 -15.13 -20.33 5.78
C PHE A 273 -16.17 -21.18 6.53
N SER A 274 -15.75 -22.23 7.24
CA SER A 274 -16.68 -23.15 7.90
C SER A 274 -17.64 -22.49 8.89
N CYS A 275 -17.20 -21.42 9.57
CA CYS A 275 -18.05 -20.70 10.52
C CYS A 275 -19.23 -19.93 9.89
N LEU A 276 -19.23 -19.71 8.56
CA LEU A 276 -20.38 -19.11 7.86
C LEU A 276 -21.49 -20.14 7.58
N PHE A 277 -21.12 -21.41 7.47
CA PHE A 277 -22.04 -22.49 7.08
C PHE A 277 -22.45 -23.37 8.26
N PHE A 278 -21.66 -23.37 9.33
CA PHE A 278 -21.77 -24.26 10.48
C PHE A 278 -21.48 -23.51 11.78
N ASP A 279 -21.97 -24.02 12.91
CA ASP A 279 -21.72 -23.47 14.25
C ASP A 279 -20.27 -23.75 14.73
N ALA A 280 -19.27 -23.34 13.95
CA ALA A 280 -17.86 -23.59 14.22
C ALA A 280 -17.33 -22.81 15.44
N ILE A 281 -16.26 -23.31 16.06
CA ILE A 281 -15.67 -22.75 17.30
C ILE A 281 -15.15 -21.31 17.14
N TRP A 282 -14.69 -20.94 15.95
CA TRP A 282 -14.17 -19.60 15.70
C TRP A 282 -15.23 -18.69 15.07
N SER A 283 -15.19 -17.42 15.43
CA SER A 283 -16.13 -16.41 14.93
C SER A 283 -15.76 -15.91 13.53
N GLU A 284 -16.77 -15.41 12.80
CA GLU A 284 -16.66 -14.80 11.47
C GLU A 284 -15.60 -13.67 11.43
N SER A 285 -15.42 -12.94 12.54
CA SER A 285 -14.44 -11.87 12.67
C SER A 285 -12.98 -12.31 12.47
N TRP A 286 -12.66 -13.61 12.60
CA TRP A 286 -11.32 -14.13 12.37
C TRP A 286 -11.04 -14.50 10.91
N ILE A 287 -12.06 -14.67 10.07
CA ILE A 287 -11.91 -15.17 8.68
C ILE A 287 -10.92 -14.28 7.92
N ILE A 288 -11.13 -12.96 7.92
CA ILE A 288 -10.29 -12.03 7.15
C ILE A 288 -8.82 -12.05 7.60
N TRP A 289 -8.58 -12.20 8.90
CA TRP A 289 -7.24 -12.24 9.48
C TRP A 289 -6.54 -13.57 9.16
N LEU A 290 -7.27 -14.67 9.23
CA LEU A 290 -6.75 -15.98 8.86
C LEU A 290 -6.45 -16.06 7.35
N LEU A 291 -7.30 -15.47 6.50
CA LEU A 291 -7.03 -15.34 5.07
C LEU A 291 -5.80 -14.49 4.78
N LEU A 292 -5.56 -13.42 5.53
CA LEU A 292 -4.34 -12.61 5.42
C LEU A 292 -3.08 -13.38 5.83
N VAL A 293 -3.14 -14.11 6.94
CA VAL A 293 -2.03 -14.99 7.36
C VAL A 293 -1.79 -16.06 6.29
N PHE A 294 -2.85 -16.64 5.73
CA PHE A 294 -2.74 -17.61 4.66
C PHE A 294 -2.14 -17.01 3.39
N PHE A 295 -2.59 -15.82 2.98
CA PHE A 295 -2.00 -15.07 1.86
C PHE A 295 -0.50 -14.82 2.07
N GLY A 296 -0.13 -14.33 3.26
CA GLY A 296 1.26 -14.04 3.62
C GLY A 296 2.16 -15.28 3.69
N THR A 297 1.60 -16.45 4.00
CA THR A 297 2.35 -17.73 4.07
C THR A 297 2.54 -18.40 2.71
N ILE A 298 1.63 -18.19 1.74
CA ILE A 298 1.79 -18.72 0.37
C ILE A 298 3.07 -18.17 -0.30
N ILE A 299 3.40 -16.90 -0.06
CA ILE A 299 4.58 -16.24 -0.64
C ILE A 299 5.91 -16.93 -0.27
N PRO A 300 6.27 -17.11 1.01
CA PRO A 300 7.50 -17.81 1.40
C PRO A 300 7.47 -19.30 1.06
N ILE A 301 6.30 -19.96 1.04
CA ILE A 301 6.18 -21.37 0.61
C ILE A 301 6.54 -21.49 -0.89
N TYR A 302 6.07 -20.54 -1.71
CA TYR A 302 6.44 -20.51 -3.11
C TYR A 302 7.95 -20.30 -3.29
N SER A 303 8.52 -19.26 -2.66
CA SER A 303 9.91 -18.86 -2.90
C SER A 303 10.91 -19.90 -2.39
N ARG A 304 10.66 -20.52 -1.23
CA ARG A 304 11.59 -21.50 -0.64
C ARG A 304 11.38 -22.94 -1.08
N PHE A 305 10.21 -23.31 -1.58
CA PHE A 305 9.87 -24.72 -1.77
C PHE A 305 9.29 -25.04 -3.15
N LEU A 306 8.19 -24.37 -3.56
CA LEU A 306 7.49 -24.77 -4.79
C LEU A 306 8.28 -24.41 -6.06
N LYS A 307 9.00 -23.29 -6.05
CA LYS A 307 9.77 -22.80 -7.21
C LYS A 307 10.87 -23.75 -7.63
N GLU A 308 11.64 -24.29 -6.69
CA GLU A 308 12.74 -25.21 -6.98
C GLU A 308 12.24 -26.55 -7.51
N ARG A 309 11.03 -26.96 -7.10
CA ARG A 309 10.51 -28.30 -7.35
C ARG A 309 9.62 -28.38 -8.59
N TYR A 310 8.98 -27.29 -9.02
CA TYR A 310 8.01 -27.30 -10.12
C TYR A 310 8.14 -26.09 -11.05
N ALA A 311 8.39 -26.36 -12.34
CA ALA A 311 8.51 -25.32 -13.37
C ALA A 311 7.22 -24.49 -13.58
N HIS A 312 6.04 -25.08 -13.33
CA HIS A 312 4.73 -24.42 -13.50
C HIS A 312 4.12 -23.90 -12.18
N ALA A 313 4.84 -23.92 -11.06
CA ALA A 313 4.30 -23.48 -9.76
C ALA A 313 3.84 -22.02 -9.75
N THR A 314 4.51 -21.16 -10.54
CA THR A 314 4.20 -19.73 -10.65
C THR A 314 2.73 -19.48 -10.99
N GLY A 315 2.21 -20.14 -12.02
CA GLY A 315 0.82 -19.96 -12.48
C GLY A 315 -0.20 -20.31 -11.40
N HIS A 316 -0.03 -21.46 -10.74
CA HIS A 316 -0.90 -21.90 -9.65
C HIS A 316 -0.86 -20.93 -8.46
N VAL A 317 0.33 -20.47 -8.08
CA VAL A 317 0.48 -19.55 -6.94
C VAL A 317 -0.16 -18.20 -7.21
N TYR A 318 -0.07 -17.66 -8.43
CA TYR A 318 -0.80 -16.43 -8.77
C TYR A 318 -2.32 -16.63 -8.71
N VAL A 319 -2.82 -17.79 -9.15
CA VAL A 319 -4.26 -18.12 -9.02
C VAL A 319 -4.64 -18.17 -7.55
N TRP A 320 -3.89 -18.87 -6.70
CA TRP A 320 -4.16 -18.95 -5.26
C TRP A 320 -4.11 -17.58 -4.58
N LEU A 321 -3.08 -16.77 -4.85
CA LEU A 321 -3.01 -15.41 -4.31
C LEU A 321 -4.17 -14.53 -4.78
N SER A 322 -4.57 -14.64 -6.05
CA SER A 322 -5.69 -13.86 -6.61
C SER A 322 -7.03 -14.27 -6.01
N VAL A 323 -7.27 -15.58 -5.86
CA VAL A 323 -8.49 -16.10 -5.22
C VAL A 323 -8.53 -15.70 -3.75
N THR A 324 -7.43 -15.84 -3.00
CA THR A 324 -7.38 -15.42 -1.59
C THR A 324 -7.59 -13.91 -1.45
N ALA A 325 -6.97 -13.09 -2.31
CA ALA A 325 -7.19 -11.64 -2.31
C ALA A 325 -8.64 -11.26 -2.62
N ALA A 326 -9.27 -11.95 -3.57
CA ALA A 326 -10.68 -11.76 -3.90
C ALA A 326 -11.60 -12.13 -2.72
N LEU A 327 -11.28 -13.20 -1.98
CA LEU A 327 -12.01 -13.60 -0.78
C LEU A 327 -11.83 -12.59 0.37
N ILE A 328 -10.63 -12.05 0.58
CA ILE A 328 -10.39 -10.97 1.55
C ILE A 328 -11.22 -9.73 1.20
N LEU A 329 -11.27 -9.36 -0.08
CA LEU A 329 -12.10 -8.26 -0.56
C LEU A 329 -13.60 -8.53 -0.37
N PHE A 330 -14.04 -9.76 -0.66
CA PHE A 330 -15.42 -10.18 -0.45
C PHE A 330 -15.81 -10.06 1.02
N GLU A 331 -15.03 -10.64 1.94
CA GLU A 331 -15.27 -10.57 3.39
C GLU A 331 -15.25 -9.13 3.92
N HIS A 332 -14.36 -8.28 3.40
CA HIS A 332 -14.40 -6.86 3.74
C HIS A 332 -15.72 -6.21 3.31
N MET A 333 -16.18 -6.50 2.09
CA MET A 333 -17.41 -5.90 1.54
C MET A 333 -18.67 -6.41 2.25
N THR A 334 -18.75 -7.69 2.59
CA THR A 334 -19.95 -8.34 3.14
C THR A 334 -20.05 -8.20 4.65
N PHE A 335 -18.96 -8.47 5.40
CA PHE A 335 -18.99 -8.53 6.86
C PHE A 335 -18.72 -7.17 7.51
N TYR A 336 -17.60 -6.54 7.15
CA TYR A 336 -17.24 -5.23 7.74
C TYR A 336 -17.98 -4.07 7.06
N GLY A 337 -18.27 -4.21 5.77
CA GLY A 337 -18.81 -3.14 4.94
C GLY A 337 -17.70 -2.27 4.36
N PHE A 338 -17.95 -1.75 3.15
CA PHE A 338 -16.95 -1.09 2.31
C PHE A 338 -16.22 0.08 2.99
N TYR A 339 -16.88 0.79 3.92
CA TYR A 339 -16.35 1.98 4.63
C TYR A 339 -15.95 1.73 6.09
N SER A 340 -15.95 0.48 6.55
CA SER A 340 -15.65 0.19 7.95
C SER A 340 -14.18 0.42 8.28
N LYS A 341 -13.94 1.23 9.32
CA LYS A 341 -12.59 1.54 9.82
C LYS A 341 -11.85 0.27 10.26
N LEU A 342 -12.56 -0.71 10.81
CA LEU A 342 -11.97 -1.98 11.23
C LEU A 342 -11.65 -2.88 10.04
N GLY A 343 -12.48 -2.90 9.00
CA GLY A 343 -12.24 -3.68 7.77
C GLY A 343 -11.14 -3.09 6.85
N LEU A 344 -10.90 -1.78 6.92
CA LEU A 344 -9.83 -1.16 6.13
C LEU A 344 -8.42 -1.56 6.58
N VAL A 345 -8.24 -1.96 7.84
CA VAL A 345 -6.94 -2.42 8.35
C VAL A 345 -6.48 -3.69 7.61
N PRO A 346 -7.27 -4.78 7.54
CA PRO A 346 -6.87 -5.97 6.81
C PRO A 346 -6.69 -5.72 5.30
N LEU A 347 -7.49 -4.86 4.66
CA LEU A 347 -7.24 -4.48 3.27
C LEU A 347 -5.93 -3.71 3.06
N PHE A 348 -5.59 -2.82 3.98
CA PHE A 348 -4.31 -2.12 3.96
C PHE A 348 -3.14 -3.10 4.17
N SER A 349 -3.30 -4.08 5.07
CA SER A 349 -2.32 -5.16 5.24
C SER A 349 -2.16 -6.00 3.97
N LEU A 350 -3.26 -6.34 3.27
CA LEU A 350 -3.21 -7.03 1.98
C LEU A 350 -2.43 -6.21 0.96
N TRP A 351 -2.70 -4.90 0.86
CA TRP A 351 -1.97 -4.00 -0.02
C TRP A 351 -0.47 -3.97 0.27
N ILE A 352 -0.05 -3.97 1.55
CA ILE A 352 1.37 -4.08 1.93
C ILE A 352 1.94 -5.42 1.48
N MET A 353 1.23 -6.53 1.70
CA MET A 353 1.71 -7.87 1.34
C MET A 353 1.86 -8.05 -0.17
N VAL A 354 1.09 -7.35 -1.00
CA VAL A 354 1.22 -7.37 -2.47
C VAL A 354 2.64 -6.96 -2.91
N PHE A 355 3.31 -6.04 -2.21
CA PHE A 355 4.69 -5.66 -2.54
C PHE A 355 5.70 -6.80 -2.43
N LEU A 356 5.38 -7.85 -1.65
CA LEU A 356 6.23 -9.01 -1.43
C LEU A 356 6.06 -10.08 -2.51
N ILE A 357 5.05 -9.98 -3.37
CA ILE A 357 4.78 -10.98 -4.41
C ILE A 357 5.94 -10.97 -5.42
N PRO A 358 6.53 -12.13 -5.74
CA PRO A 358 7.54 -12.23 -6.78
C PRO A 358 6.90 -12.00 -8.16
N ALA A 359 7.58 -11.28 -9.04
CA ALA A 359 7.12 -10.98 -10.40
C ALA A 359 8.27 -11.09 -11.41
N SER A 360 8.01 -11.68 -12.57
CA SER A 360 9.05 -11.91 -13.58
C SER A 360 9.61 -10.59 -14.14
N ALA A 361 10.89 -10.56 -14.52
CA ALA A 361 11.49 -9.38 -15.16
C ALA A 361 10.75 -8.98 -16.46
N SER A 362 10.20 -9.95 -17.19
CA SER A 362 9.43 -9.74 -18.42
C SER A 362 8.12 -8.97 -18.19
N SER A 363 7.55 -8.98 -16.98
CA SER A 363 6.30 -8.26 -16.70
C SER A 363 6.45 -6.74 -16.81
N ARG A 364 7.66 -6.19 -16.64
CA ARG A 364 7.99 -4.75 -16.80
C ARG A 364 7.58 -4.18 -18.15
N GLN A 365 7.53 -5.01 -19.18
CA GLN A 365 7.21 -4.59 -20.55
C GLN A 365 5.69 -4.59 -20.82
N GLN A 366 4.88 -5.22 -19.97
CA GLN A 366 3.44 -5.31 -20.16
C GLN A 366 2.73 -4.03 -19.71
N ALA A 367 1.90 -3.45 -20.58
CA ALA A 367 1.15 -2.22 -20.28
C ALA A 367 0.22 -2.38 -19.07
N GLY A 368 -0.45 -3.53 -18.95
CA GLY A 368 -1.33 -3.83 -17.81
C GLY A 368 -0.59 -3.86 -16.47
N PHE A 369 0.63 -4.38 -16.44
CA PHE A 369 1.45 -4.40 -15.22
C PHE A 369 1.91 -3.01 -14.80
N ARG A 370 2.24 -2.13 -15.76
CA ARG A 370 2.54 -0.71 -15.48
C ARG A 370 1.33 0.05 -14.94
N ALA A 371 0.15 -0.19 -15.52
CA ALA A 371 -1.10 0.38 -15.02
C ALA A 371 -1.39 -0.08 -13.59
N PHE A 372 -1.20 -1.38 -13.31
CA PHE A 372 -1.32 -1.94 -11.96
C PHE A 372 -0.37 -1.26 -10.96
N LEU A 373 0.92 -1.09 -11.29
CA LEU A 373 1.87 -0.37 -10.43
C LEU A 373 1.46 1.09 -10.19
N GLY A 374 0.89 1.75 -11.20
CA GLY A 374 0.29 3.07 -11.07
C GLY A 374 -0.87 3.11 -10.07
N VAL A 375 -1.81 2.16 -10.18
CA VAL A 375 -2.95 2.05 -9.23
C VAL A 375 -2.46 1.74 -7.82
N LEU A 376 -1.50 0.84 -7.69
CA LEU A 376 -0.93 0.43 -6.39
C LEU A 376 -0.35 1.61 -5.62
N LEU A 377 0.24 2.57 -6.32
CA LEU A 377 0.80 3.80 -5.77
C LEU A 377 -0.27 4.72 -5.14
N TYR A 378 -1.47 4.77 -5.74
CA TYR A 378 -2.59 5.60 -5.28
C TYR A 378 -3.54 4.89 -4.31
N ALA A 379 -3.37 3.57 -4.11
CA ALA A 379 -4.20 2.81 -3.18
C ALA A 379 -4.25 3.41 -1.75
N PRO A 380 -3.18 4.00 -1.16
CA PRO A 380 -3.29 4.65 0.15
C PRO A 380 -4.27 5.83 0.17
N ALA A 381 -4.39 6.59 -0.93
CA ALA A 381 -5.38 7.64 -1.04
C ALA A 381 -6.80 7.06 -1.11
N ILE A 382 -6.98 5.94 -1.81
CA ILE A 382 -8.26 5.22 -1.84
C ILE A 382 -8.62 4.72 -0.43
N PHE A 383 -7.70 4.13 0.31
CA PHE A 383 -7.96 3.72 1.71
C PHE A 383 -8.35 4.90 2.60
N PHE A 384 -7.71 6.05 2.41
CA PHE A 384 -8.07 7.27 3.14
C PHE A 384 -9.44 7.81 2.76
N PHE A 385 -9.85 7.69 1.49
CA PHE A 385 -11.21 8.01 1.05
C PHE A 385 -12.23 7.10 1.70
N LEU A 386 -12.02 5.78 1.62
CA LEU A 386 -12.94 4.79 2.16
C LEU A 386 -13.11 4.91 3.67
N ARG A 387 -12.05 5.34 4.39
CA ARG A 387 -12.10 5.59 5.83
C ARG A 387 -13.06 6.72 6.22
N GLN A 388 -13.33 7.65 5.31
CA GLN A 388 -14.15 8.82 5.58
C GLN A 388 -15.65 8.53 5.50
N GLY A 389 -16.04 7.37 4.97
CA GLY A 389 -17.45 6.98 4.84
C GLY A 389 -17.92 6.93 3.38
N PRO A 390 -19.24 6.81 3.16
CA PRO A 390 -19.81 6.84 1.81
C PRO A 390 -19.39 8.10 1.05
N PRO A 391 -19.27 8.02 -0.30
CA PRO A 391 -18.72 9.06 -1.15
C PRO A 391 -19.63 10.28 -1.13
N LEU A 392 -19.46 11.13 -0.12
CA LEU A 392 -20.02 12.46 -0.06
C LEU A 392 -18.98 13.43 -0.62
N LEU A 393 -19.44 14.42 -1.37
CA LEU A 393 -18.60 15.46 -1.98
C LEU A 393 -17.69 16.15 -0.96
N MET A 394 -18.08 16.19 0.32
CA MET A 394 -17.31 16.74 1.44
C MET A 394 -16.01 15.96 1.80
N TYR A 395 -15.88 14.69 1.42
CA TYR A 395 -14.73 13.82 1.77
C TYR A 395 -13.73 13.64 0.63
N LEU A 396 -14.12 14.00 -0.59
CA LEU A 396 -13.25 14.03 -1.76
C LEU A 396 -12.01 14.93 -1.57
N PRO A 397 -12.08 16.11 -0.92
CA PRO A 397 -10.93 17.02 -0.79
C PRO A 397 -9.78 16.41 0.01
N ARG A 398 -10.11 15.76 1.11
CA ARG A 398 -9.19 15.03 2.00
C ARG A 398 -8.49 13.88 1.27
N THR A 399 -9.19 13.26 0.34
CA THR A 399 -8.66 12.18 -0.51
C THR A 399 -7.71 12.72 -1.56
N LEU A 400 -8.10 13.80 -2.24
CA LEU A 400 -7.26 14.49 -3.21
C LEU A 400 -5.99 15.01 -2.53
N LEU A 401 -6.08 15.55 -1.32
CA LEU A 401 -4.92 15.94 -0.52
C LEU A 401 -3.99 14.75 -0.21
N THR A 402 -4.56 13.57 0.05
CA THR A 402 -3.77 12.37 0.30
C THR A 402 -3.05 11.87 -0.96
N THR A 403 -3.70 11.90 -2.14
CA THR A 403 -3.04 11.58 -3.43
C THR A 403 -1.81 12.47 -3.68
N VAL A 404 -1.94 13.69 -3.21
CA VAL A 404 -1.00 14.77 -3.33
C VAL A 404 0.19 14.61 -2.36
N ILE A 405 -0.05 14.23 -1.09
CA ILE A 405 1.01 13.91 -0.12
C ILE A 405 1.81 12.70 -0.59
N ILE A 406 1.13 11.67 -1.11
CA ILE A 406 1.79 10.50 -1.71
C ILE A 406 2.73 10.93 -2.84
N SER A 407 2.28 11.85 -3.69
CA SER A 407 3.08 12.41 -4.78
C SER A 407 4.33 13.12 -4.27
N ALA A 408 4.21 13.92 -3.21
CA ALA A 408 5.36 14.59 -2.58
C ALA A 408 6.35 13.59 -1.95
N LEU A 409 5.86 12.52 -1.31
CA LEU A 409 6.70 11.46 -0.77
C LEU A 409 7.48 10.71 -1.87
N ILE A 410 6.87 10.52 -3.05
CA ILE A 410 7.56 9.94 -4.21
C ILE A 410 8.68 10.85 -4.73
N VAL A 411 8.50 12.17 -4.66
CA VAL A 411 9.56 13.14 -4.99
C VAL A 411 10.71 13.05 -4.00
N ALA A 412 10.39 13.04 -2.70
CA ALA A 412 11.39 12.89 -1.64
C ALA A 412 12.17 11.58 -1.81
N TYR A 413 11.47 10.49 -2.13
CA TYR A 413 12.06 9.19 -2.44
C TYR A 413 13.06 9.26 -3.59
N ARG A 414 12.72 9.97 -4.68
CA ARG A 414 13.61 10.14 -5.83
C ARG A 414 14.82 11.02 -5.51
N MET A 415 14.61 12.12 -4.76
CA MET A 415 15.68 13.05 -4.40
C MET A 415 16.73 12.40 -3.49
N TYR A 416 16.33 11.44 -2.67
CA TYR A 416 17.23 10.72 -1.77
C TYR A 416 17.93 9.51 -2.40
N GLU A 417 17.69 9.21 -3.69
CA GLU A 417 18.27 8.08 -4.43
C GLU A 417 18.40 6.82 -3.57
N TRP A 418 17.31 6.38 -2.94
CA TRP A 418 17.38 5.35 -1.91
C TRP A 418 17.82 4.00 -2.52
N GLN A 419 19.10 3.69 -2.42
CA GLN A 419 19.75 2.54 -3.07
C GLN A 419 19.31 1.18 -2.52
N TRP A 420 18.59 1.14 -1.40
CA TRP A 420 18.18 -0.10 -0.72
C TRP A 420 17.21 -0.98 -1.53
N PHE A 421 16.56 -0.44 -2.56
CA PHE A 421 15.67 -1.19 -3.47
C PHE A 421 16.28 -1.43 -4.86
N SER A 422 17.59 -1.24 -4.99
CA SER A 422 18.35 -1.52 -6.21
C SER A 422 18.13 -2.96 -6.69
N ASP A 423 17.94 -3.11 -8.00
CA ASP A 423 17.80 -4.41 -8.67
C ASP A 423 19.09 -5.28 -8.59
N GLN A 424 20.22 -4.71 -8.19
CA GLN A 424 21.54 -5.26 -8.55
C GLN A 424 21.97 -6.54 -7.82
N ASP A 425 21.34 -6.96 -6.72
CA ASP A 425 21.77 -8.14 -5.96
C ASP A 425 20.60 -9.00 -5.41
N VAL A 426 19.42 -8.92 -6.02
CA VAL A 426 18.22 -9.62 -5.50
C VAL A 426 17.93 -10.90 -6.29
N GLU A 427 17.98 -12.05 -5.62
CA GLU A 427 17.70 -13.38 -6.21
C GLU A 427 16.32 -13.47 -6.89
N GLU A 428 15.33 -12.71 -6.40
CA GLU A 428 13.99 -12.68 -6.97
C GLU A 428 13.37 -11.28 -6.92
N LEU A 429 13.09 -10.72 -8.09
CA LEU A 429 12.44 -9.42 -8.22
C LEU A 429 11.00 -9.50 -7.71
N ARG A 430 10.72 -8.77 -6.64
CA ARG A 430 9.37 -8.58 -6.08
C ARG A 430 8.69 -7.34 -6.65
N ILE A 431 7.37 -7.23 -6.49
CA ILE A 431 6.59 -6.05 -6.93
C ILE A 431 7.20 -4.73 -6.41
N VAL A 432 7.77 -4.69 -5.20
CA VAL A 432 8.48 -3.49 -4.69
C VAL A 432 9.67 -3.06 -5.56
N HIS A 433 10.45 -3.99 -6.08
CA HIS A 433 11.60 -3.70 -6.96
C HIS A 433 11.11 -3.21 -8.32
N HIS A 434 10.02 -3.80 -8.83
CA HIS A 434 9.36 -3.32 -10.05
C HIS A 434 8.73 -1.95 -9.87
N LEU A 435 8.19 -1.64 -8.68
CA LEU A 435 7.72 -0.31 -8.32
C LEU A 435 8.88 0.69 -8.28
N HIS A 436 10.01 0.33 -7.66
CA HIS A 436 11.23 1.15 -7.66
C HIS A 436 11.70 1.43 -9.10
N TRP A 437 11.80 0.40 -9.94
CA TRP A 437 12.11 0.54 -11.36
C TRP A 437 11.11 1.46 -12.08
N TYR A 438 9.80 1.26 -11.82
CA TYR A 438 8.73 2.06 -12.43
C TYR A 438 8.86 3.53 -12.02
N LEU A 439 9.10 3.84 -10.75
CA LEU A 439 9.29 5.20 -10.24
C LEU A 439 10.53 5.90 -10.81
N ASN A 440 11.55 5.14 -11.20
CA ASN A 440 12.74 5.68 -11.87
C ASN A 440 12.52 6.01 -13.35
N GLN A 441 11.41 5.56 -13.97
CA GLN A 441 11.05 5.95 -15.34
C GLN A 441 10.53 7.39 -15.39
N THR A 442 10.88 8.13 -16.43
CA THR A 442 10.39 9.51 -16.62
C THR A 442 8.89 9.57 -16.92
N HIS A 443 8.35 8.60 -17.66
CA HIS A 443 6.94 8.55 -18.05
C HIS A 443 5.98 8.25 -16.89
N SER A 444 6.41 7.45 -15.91
CA SER A 444 5.58 7.12 -14.74
C SER A 444 5.40 8.33 -13.83
N LEU A 445 6.47 9.10 -13.61
CA LEU A 445 6.42 10.35 -12.88
C LEU A 445 5.49 11.33 -13.57
N LEU A 446 5.59 11.47 -14.90
CA LEU A 446 4.68 12.33 -15.66
C LEU A 446 3.22 11.93 -15.44
N PHE A 447 2.90 10.64 -15.46
CA PHE A 447 1.55 10.14 -15.16
C PHE A 447 1.10 10.51 -13.74
N ILE A 448 1.97 10.29 -12.74
CA ILE A 448 1.68 10.59 -11.33
C ILE A 448 1.39 12.09 -11.14
N PHE A 449 2.29 12.93 -11.65
CA PHE A 449 2.19 14.37 -11.51
C PHE A 449 1.02 14.96 -12.30
N LEU A 450 0.69 14.42 -13.46
CA LEU A 450 -0.48 14.81 -14.22
C LEU A 450 -1.77 14.52 -13.43
N LEU A 451 -1.87 13.33 -12.84
CA LEU A 451 -3.04 12.93 -12.06
C LEU A 451 -3.18 13.77 -10.79
N SER A 452 -2.07 14.13 -10.16
CA SER A 452 -2.04 15.02 -9.00
C SER A 452 -2.36 16.47 -9.35
N SER A 453 -1.95 16.96 -10.52
CA SER A 453 -2.40 18.27 -11.03
C SER A 453 -3.89 18.28 -11.33
N LEU A 454 -4.43 17.22 -11.94
CA LEU A 454 -5.87 17.07 -12.16
C LEU A 454 -6.63 17.02 -10.82
N ALA A 455 -6.08 16.35 -9.82
CA ALA A 455 -6.65 16.30 -8.47
C ALA A 455 -6.74 17.70 -7.85
N VAL A 456 -5.69 18.51 -7.95
CA VAL A 456 -5.69 19.90 -7.46
C VAL A 456 -6.72 20.75 -8.19
N VAL A 457 -6.84 20.63 -9.52
CA VAL A 457 -7.86 21.33 -10.29
C VAL A 457 -9.27 20.91 -9.85
N ALA A 458 -9.49 19.61 -9.64
CA ALA A 458 -10.76 19.12 -9.13
C ALA A 458 -11.08 19.67 -7.73
N VAL A 459 -10.08 19.79 -6.84
CA VAL A 459 -10.26 20.46 -5.54
C VAL A 459 -10.75 21.89 -5.73
N HIS A 460 -10.11 22.69 -6.59
CA HIS A 460 -10.51 24.08 -6.84
C HIS A 460 -11.92 24.22 -7.41
N VAL A 461 -12.29 23.39 -8.39
CA VAL A 461 -13.65 23.36 -8.95
C VAL A 461 -14.67 23.03 -7.86
N MET A 462 -14.33 22.09 -6.97
CA MET A 462 -15.19 21.69 -5.88
C MET A 462 -15.29 22.76 -4.79
N SER A 463 -14.19 23.44 -4.44
CA SER A 463 -14.20 24.59 -3.53
C SER A 463 -15.11 25.70 -4.04
N PHE A 464 -15.08 25.95 -5.35
CA PHE A 464 -15.96 26.93 -5.99
C PHE A 464 -17.44 26.54 -5.91
N LEU A 465 -17.77 25.25 -6.10
CA LEU A 465 -19.16 24.78 -6.12
C LEU A 465 -19.76 24.54 -4.73
N ALA A 466 -18.97 24.05 -3.77
CA ALA A 466 -19.45 23.60 -2.46
C ALA A 466 -19.19 24.60 -1.31
N GLY A 467 -18.38 25.64 -1.57
CA GLY A 467 -18.03 26.67 -0.60
C GLY A 467 -16.65 26.46 0.07
N PRO A 468 -15.97 27.55 0.47
CA PRO A 468 -14.57 27.53 0.94
C PRO A 468 -14.39 26.89 2.33
N GLU A 469 -15.42 26.90 3.18
CA GLU A 469 -15.34 26.40 4.56
C GLU A 469 -14.93 24.92 4.68
N LEU A 470 -15.28 24.11 3.67
CA LEU A 470 -14.94 22.70 3.60
C LEU A 470 -13.43 22.45 3.43
N PHE A 471 -12.68 23.43 2.93
CA PHE A 471 -11.31 23.27 2.45
C PHE A 471 -10.26 24.01 3.28
N ALA A 472 -10.68 25.01 4.08
CA ALA A 472 -9.78 25.83 4.89
C ALA A 472 -8.87 25.05 5.86
N SER A 473 -9.35 23.92 6.41
CA SER A 473 -8.55 23.04 7.28
C SER A 473 -7.33 22.40 6.60
N HIS A 474 -7.25 22.49 5.27
CA HIS A 474 -6.19 21.90 4.44
C HIS A 474 -5.37 22.94 3.68
N PHE A 475 -5.51 24.21 4.04
CA PHE A 475 -4.84 25.37 3.42
C PHE A 475 -3.33 25.16 3.19
N PHE A 476 -2.56 24.89 4.27
CA PHE A 476 -1.10 24.74 4.19
C PHE A 476 -0.68 23.58 3.27
N SER A 477 -1.43 22.49 3.32
CA SER A 477 -1.14 21.31 2.52
C SER A 477 -1.42 21.53 1.04
N MET A 478 -2.46 22.29 0.68
CA MET A 478 -2.74 22.68 -0.72
C MET A 478 -1.65 23.61 -1.28
N LEU A 479 -1.20 24.59 -0.49
CA LEU A 479 -0.13 25.52 -0.89
C LEU A 479 1.20 24.80 -1.16
N LEU A 480 1.64 23.94 -0.23
CA LEU A 480 2.88 23.19 -0.38
C LEU A 480 2.88 22.36 -1.66
N VAL A 481 1.74 21.77 -1.97
CA VAL A 481 1.60 20.83 -3.06
C VAL A 481 1.61 21.53 -4.38
N GLN A 482 0.82 22.58 -4.52
CA GLN A 482 0.86 23.41 -5.72
C GLN A 482 2.27 23.97 -5.95
N GLY A 483 2.98 24.33 -4.87
CA GLY A 483 4.39 24.68 -4.91
C GLY A 483 5.28 23.56 -5.46
N PHE A 484 5.17 22.34 -4.94
CA PHE A 484 5.93 21.18 -5.43
C PHE A 484 5.59 20.82 -6.88
N LEU A 485 4.30 20.86 -7.26
CA LEU A 485 3.84 20.63 -8.62
C LEU A 485 4.39 21.71 -9.57
N ALA A 486 4.36 22.98 -9.17
CA ALA A 486 4.94 24.07 -9.95
C ALA A 486 6.44 23.85 -10.16
N ILE A 487 7.20 23.51 -9.11
CA ILE A 487 8.64 23.20 -9.21
C ILE A 487 8.89 22.03 -10.18
N PHE A 488 8.10 20.96 -10.07
CA PHE A 488 8.21 19.81 -10.96
C PHE A 488 7.97 20.17 -12.42
N TRP A 489 6.88 20.89 -12.71
CA TRP A 489 6.56 21.31 -14.08
C TRP A 489 7.58 22.29 -14.64
N PHE A 490 8.16 23.17 -13.81
CA PHE A 490 9.29 24.02 -14.20
C PHE A 490 10.56 23.24 -14.53
N ASP A 491 10.94 22.27 -13.69
CA ASP A 491 12.09 21.39 -13.97
C ASP A 491 11.86 20.59 -15.26
N ARG A 492 10.64 20.14 -15.50
CA ARG A 492 10.28 19.43 -16.74
C ARG A 492 10.34 20.35 -17.96
N ALA A 493 9.82 21.58 -17.86
CA ALA A 493 9.91 22.58 -18.92
C ALA A 493 11.37 22.88 -19.30
N ARG A 494 12.28 22.89 -18.31
CA ARG A 494 13.72 23.09 -18.51
C ARG A 494 14.37 21.90 -19.24
N LYS A 495 14.00 20.67 -18.86
CA LYS A 495 14.56 19.43 -19.44
C LYS A 495 14.04 19.14 -20.85
N ASP A 496 12.73 19.28 -21.06
CA ASP A 496 12.07 18.92 -22.32
C ASP A 496 12.01 20.08 -23.33
N LYS A 497 12.35 21.30 -22.91
CA LYS A 497 12.33 22.52 -23.74
C LYS A 497 10.99 22.78 -24.42
N THR A 498 9.89 22.46 -23.74
CA THR A 498 8.52 22.64 -24.24
C THR A 498 7.76 23.64 -23.38
N TRP A 499 6.97 24.49 -24.03
CA TRP A 499 6.30 25.63 -23.40
C TRP A 499 5.04 25.24 -22.61
N TRP A 500 4.38 24.14 -22.98
CA TRP A 500 3.18 23.64 -22.30
C TRP A 500 3.42 23.28 -20.83
N TRP A 501 4.61 22.78 -20.48
CA TRP A 501 4.96 22.49 -19.09
C TRP A 501 5.12 23.76 -18.26
N THR A 502 5.58 24.86 -18.86
CA THR A 502 5.62 26.16 -18.19
C THR A 502 4.22 26.68 -17.92
N ILE A 503 3.29 26.51 -18.86
CA ILE A 503 1.87 26.86 -18.64
C ILE A 503 1.28 26.04 -17.50
N ALA A 504 1.55 24.72 -17.45
CA ALA A 504 1.10 23.88 -16.34
C ALA A 504 1.66 24.38 -14.99
N ALA A 505 2.93 24.79 -14.94
CA ALA A 505 3.52 25.38 -13.75
C ALA A 505 2.88 26.72 -13.35
N GLU A 506 2.61 27.59 -14.32
CA GLU A 506 1.90 28.86 -14.11
C GLU A 506 0.48 28.65 -13.60
N MET A 507 -0.24 27.62 -14.09
CA MET A 507 -1.56 27.26 -13.56
C MET A 507 -1.48 26.78 -12.10
N MET A 508 -0.44 26.06 -11.70
CA MET A 508 -0.24 25.68 -10.30
C MET A 508 0.04 26.90 -9.42
N ILE A 509 0.83 27.88 -9.91
CA ILE A 509 1.06 29.17 -9.21
C ILE A 509 -0.23 29.99 -9.12
N ALA A 510 -1.02 30.04 -10.19
CA ALA A 510 -2.34 30.67 -10.14
C ALA A 510 -3.23 29.99 -9.09
N GLY A 511 -3.18 28.65 -9.01
CA GLY A 511 -3.83 27.87 -7.97
C GLY A 511 -3.43 28.26 -6.54
N ILE A 512 -2.17 28.63 -6.31
CA ILE A 512 -1.69 29.15 -5.01
C ILE A 512 -2.43 30.44 -4.67
N ILE A 513 -2.55 31.36 -5.62
CA ILE A 513 -3.26 32.63 -5.44
C ILE A 513 -4.75 32.39 -5.15
N PHE A 514 -5.39 31.47 -5.87
CA PHE A 514 -6.77 31.10 -5.60
C PHE A 514 -6.95 30.50 -4.19
N THR A 515 -6.03 29.64 -3.77
CA THR A 515 -6.05 29.05 -2.42
C THR A 515 -5.88 30.13 -1.35
N LEU A 516 -4.96 31.08 -1.56
CA LEU A 516 -4.78 32.24 -0.67
C LEU A 516 -6.07 33.06 -0.58
N ARG A 517 -6.70 33.39 -1.70
CA ARG A 517 -7.94 34.17 -1.71
C ARG A 517 -9.11 33.45 -1.02
N GLN A 518 -9.24 32.14 -1.22
CA GLN A 518 -10.39 31.39 -0.70
C GLN A 518 -10.27 31.09 0.80
N ASP A 519 -9.09 30.69 1.25
CA ASP A 519 -8.95 30.09 2.59
C ASP A 519 -8.34 31.05 3.62
N LEU A 520 -7.44 31.96 3.21
CA LEU A 520 -6.77 32.90 4.12
C LEU A 520 -7.76 33.83 4.84
N PRO A 521 -8.79 34.40 4.16
CA PRO A 521 -9.75 35.27 4.83
C PRO A 521 -10.54 34.55 5.91
N LEU A 522 -10.92 33.30 5.66
CA LEU A 522 -11.66 32.45 6.59
C LEU A 522 -10.80 32.05 7.81
N LEU A 523 -9.52 31.77 7.61
CA LEU A 523 -8.60 31.35 8.67
C LEU A 523 -8.22 32.46 9.64
N PHE A 524 -8.14 33.70 9.16
CA PHE A 524 -7.65 34.85 9.92
C PHE A 524 -8.70 35.95 10.15
N ASP A 525 -9.97 35.68 9.79
CA ASP A 525 -11.08 36.63 9.87
C ASP A 525 -10.74 37.99 9.19
N LEU A 526 -10.12 37.90 8.01
CA LEU A 526 -9.67 39.06 7.23
C LEU A 526 -10.75 39.47 6.23
N LEU A 527 -10.98 40.77 6.09
CA LEU A 527 -11.80 41.33 5.01
C LEU A 527 -10.96 41.39 3.73
N TRP A 528 -11.03 40.32 2.92
CA TRP A 528 -10.41 40.28 1.60
C TRP A 528 -11.39 40.78 0.55
N ASP A 529 -11.21 42.04 0.16
CA ASP A 529 -12.00 42.72 -0.86
C ASP A 529 -11.39 42.61 -2.27
N VAL A 530 -12.08 43.19 -3.24
CA VAL A 530 -11.63 43.25 -4.64
C VAL A 530 -10.31 44.01 -4.79
N ASN A 531 -10.00 44.95 -3.88
CA ASN A 531 -8.76 45.73 -3.93
C ASN A 531 -7.54 44.85 -3.64
N TRP A 532 -7.68 43.88 -2.73
CA TRP A 532 -6.65 42.87 -2.46
C TRP A 532 -6.38 41.97 -3.67
N ASP A 533 -7.40 41.59 -4.44
CA ASP A 533 -7.22 40.80 -5.66
C ASP A 533 -6.36 41.54 -6.70
N LEU A 534 -6.65 42.82 -6.90
CA LEU A 534 -5.87 43.68 -7.81
C LEU A 534 -4.43 43.85 -7.33
N ALA A 535 -4.24 44.03 -6.02
CA ALA A 535 -2.91 44.14 -5.41
C ALA A 535 -2.08 42.87 -5.58
N VAL A 536 -2.70 41.68 -5.48
CA VAL A 536 -2.02 40.40 -5.74
C VAL A 536 -1.57 40.29 -7.20
N GLY A 537 -2.40 40.72 -8.16
CA GLY A 537 -1.99 40.75 -9.58
C GLY A 537 -0.73 41.59 -9.81
N VAL A 538 -0.69 42.78 -9.20
CA VAL A 538 0.49 43.66 -9.25
C VAL A 538 1.70 43.04 -8.56
N PHE A 539 1.50 42.39 -7.41
CA PHE A 539 2.56 41.68 -6.70
C PHE A 539 3.16 40.55 -7.53
N VAL A 540 2.34 39.77 -8.25
CA VAL A 540 2.81 38.71 -9.16
C VAL A 540 3.63 39.30 -10.31
N ALA A 541 3.15 40.38 -10.94
CA ALA A 541 3.92 41.05 -11.99
C ALA A 541 5.25 41.61 -11.47
N PHE A 542 5.25 42.17 -10.24
CA PHE A 542 6.47 42.59 -9.56
C PHE A 542 7.42 41.41 -9.32
N ALA A 543 6.93 40.29 -8.79
CA ALA A 543 7.73 39.11 -8.50
C ALA A 543 8.36 38.51 -9.77
N ILE A 544 7.60 38.40 -10.87
CA ILE A 544 8.11 37.96 -12.17
C ILE A 544 9.18 38.93 -12.69
N THR A 545 8.94 40.24 -12.58
CA THR A 545 9.89 41.28 -13.01
C THR A 545 11.17 41.26 -12.16
N ALA A 546 11.06 40.98 -10.86
CA ALA A 546 12.19 40.86 -9.94
C ALA A 546 13.00 39.57 -10.17
N ALA A 547 12.33 38.46 -10.49
CA ALA A 547 12.95 37.17 -10.83
C ALA A 547 13.62 37.16 -12.22
N ARG A 548 13.50 38.24 -12.99
CA ARG A 548 14.02 38.36 -14.36
C ARG A 548 15.50 38.01 -14.55
N PRO A 549 16.46 38.35 -13.66
CA PRO A 549 17.85 37.93 -13.82
C PRO A 549 17.99 36.41 -13.91
N LEU A 550 17.19 35.68 -13.14
CA LEU A 550 17.14 34.22 -13.14
C LEU A 550 16.50 33.68 -14.43
N LEU A 551 15.44 34.35 -14.91
CA LEU A 551 14.70 33.96 -16.12
C LEU A 551 15.48 34.21 -17.42
N LYS A 552 16.34 35.23 -17.48
CA LYS A 552 17.15 35.54 -18.68
C LYS A 552 18.09 34.39 -19.08
N GLN A 553 18.55 33.61 -18.11
CA GLN A 553 19.45 32.48 -18.32
C GLN A 553 18.71 31.20 -18.77
N GLN A 554 17.38 31.19 -18.74
CA GLN A 554 16.56 30.02 -19.08
C GLN A 554 16.19 29.97 -20.57
N ASP A 555 15.78 28.79 -21.02
CA ASP A 555 15.36 28.55 -22.41
C ASP A 555 14.12 29.38 -22.79
N SER A 556 13.97 29.63 -24.09
CA SER A 556 12.82 30.27 -24.72
C SER A 556 11.47 29.63 -24.33
N SER A 557 11.46 28.30 -24.13
CA SER A 557 10.26 27.56 -23.69
C SER A 557 9.69 28.03 -22.36
N ILE A 558 10.55 28.49 -21.43
CA ILE A 558 10.15 29.02 -20.12
C ILE A 558 9.89 30.53 -20.22
N ARG A 559 10.71 31.23 -20.99
CA ARG A 559 10.68 32.69 -21.08
C ARG A 559 9.44 33.23 -21.77
N ILE A 560 8.98 32.57 -22.83
CA ILE A 560 7.87 33.05 -23.66
C ILE A 560 6.54 33.02 -22.86
N PRO A 561 6.13 31.91 -22.21
CA PRO A 561 4.88 31.88 -21.43
C PRO A 561 4.87 32.90 -20.29
N ILE A 562 5.95 32.98 -19.50
CA ILE A 562 6.07 33.95 -18.41
C ILE A 562 5.96 35.39 -18.90
N ARG A 563 6.51 35.68 -20.09
CA ARG A 563 6.38 37.00 -20.72
C ARG A 563 4.93 37.28 -21.15
N PHE A 564 4.20 36.28 -21.65
CA PHE A 564 2.78 36.43 -21.94
C PHE A 564 1.96 36.67 -20.68
N THR A 565 2.20 35.90 -19.60
CA THR A 565 1.57 36.10 -18.30
C THR A 565 1.80 37.52 -17.77
N LEU A 566 3.05 37.99 -17.83
CA LEU A 566 3.44 39.33 -17.40
C LEU A 566 2.72 40.44 -18.19
N LEU A 567 2.56 40.28 -19.51
CA LEU A 567 1.86 41.26 -20.36
C LEU A 567 0.32 41.16 -20.23
N GLY A 568 -0.21 39.97 -19.92
CA GLY A 568 -1.65 39.73 -19.76
C GLY A 568 -2.22 40.20 -18.42
N LEU A 569 -1.43 40.16 -17.34
CA LEU A 569 -1.87 40.57 -15.98
C LEU A 569 -2.53 41.96 -15.91
N PRO A 570 -2.01 43.03 -16.54
CA PRO A 570 -2.67 44.34 -16.58
C PRO A 570 -4.03 44.33 -17.28
N ILE A 571 -4.18 43.55 -18.36
CA ILE A 571 -5.45 43.44 -19.09
C ILE A 571 -6.47 42.72 -18.22
N ILE A 572 -6.07 41.60 -17.59
CA ILE A 572 -6.91 40.84 -16.67
C ILE A 572 -7.33 41.73 -15.49
N THR A 573 -6.38 42.49 -14.92
CA THR A 573 -6.63 43.46 -13.84
C THR A 573 -7.64 44.50 -14.28
N ALA A 574 -7.53 45.05 -15.49
CA ALA A 574 -8.45 46.06 -16.00
C ALA A 574 -9.86 45.49 -16.25
N LEU A 575 -9.97 44.31 -16.85
CA LEU A 575 -11.26 43.64 -17.05
C LEU A 575 -11.92 43.31 -15.71
N TYR A 576 -11.14 42.81 -14.75
CA TYR A 576 -11.63 42.47 -13.42
C TYR A 576 -12.06 43.70 -12.62
N ALA A 577 -11.30 44.79 -12.69
CA ALA A 577 -11.66 46.06 -12.04
C ALA A 577 -12.96 46.65 -12.60
N LEU A 578 -13.20 46.51 -13.91
CA LEU A 578 -14.44 46.95 -14.55
C LEU A 578 -15.65 46.09 -14.17
N ASP A 579 -15.48 44.77 -14.07
CA ASP A 579 -16.56 43.84 -13.73
C ASP A 579 -17.06 44.02 -12.28
N TYR A 580 -16.14 44.34 -11.36
CA TYR A 580 -16.44 44.51 -9.93
C TYR A 580 -16.60 45.98 -9.50
N ASP A 581 -16.73 46.91 -10.45
CA ASP A 581 -16.93 48.35 -10.23
C ASP A 581 -15.95 48.96 -9.21
N VAL A 582 -14.66 48.64 -9.37
CA VAL A 582 -13.61 49.10 -8.45
C VAL A 582 -13.45 50.61 -8.56
N GLY A 583 -13.41 51.27 -7.40
CA GLY A 583 -13.22 52.71 -7.29
C GLY A 583 -12.02 53.22 -8.10
N PHE A 584 -12.22 54.38 -8.72
CA PHE A 584 -11.26 55.05 -9.60
C PHE A 584 -9.84 55.14 -9.02
N ASP A 585 -9.72 55.47 -7.72
CA ASP A 585 -8.45 55.64 -7.03
C ASP A 585 -7.60 54.36 -7.01
N VAL A 586 -8.22 53.22 -6.72
CA VAL A 586 -7.50 51.94 -6.64
C VAL A 586 -7.12 51.46 -8.04
N PHE A 587 -8.05 51.53 -8.99
CA PHE A 587 -7.81 51.08 -10.35
C PHE A 587 -6.69 51.87 -11.04
N SER A 588 -6.71 53.20 -10.92
CA SER A 588 -5.69 54.08 -11.50
C SER A 588 -4.30 53.83 -10.87
N ARG A 589 -4.21 53.67 -9.55
CA ARG A 589 -2.95 53.32 -8.86
C ARG A 589 -2.35 52.00 -9.36
N MET A 590 -3.17 50.97 -9.57
CA MET A 590 -2.68 49.67 -10.06
C MET A 590 -2.15 49.76 -11.49
N LEU A 591 -2.86 50.46 -12.39
CA LEU A 591 -2.39 50.72 -13.76
C LEU A 591 -1.06 51.49 -13.79
N LEU A 592 -0.90 52.48 -12.90
CA LEU A 592 0.34 53.22 -12.76
C LEU A 592 1.50 52.30 -12.36
N ILE A 593 1.29 51.41 -11.38
CA ILE A 593 2.33 50.48 -10.92
C ILE A 593 2.74 49.51 -12.04
N TYR A 594 1.78 48.91 -12.77
CA TYR A 594 2.10 48.07 -13.93
C TYR A 594 2.95 48.82 -14.97
N SER A 595 2.57 50.05 -15.27
CA SER A 595 3.26 50.86 -16.27
C SER A 595 4.68 51.23 -15.85
N VAL A 596 4.87 51.54 -14.56
CA VAL A 596 6.17 51.77 -13.93
C VAL A 596 7.07 50.52 -14.02
N LEU A 597 6.52 49.34 -13.77
CA LEU A 597 7.25 48.06 -13.88
C LEU A 597 7.68 47.78 -15.32
N PHE A 598 6.81 48.00 -16.30
CA PHE A 598 7.15 47.80 -17.72
C PHE A 598 8.13 48.85 -18.24
N LEU A 599 8.05 50.10 -17.78
CA LEU A 599 9.01 51.13 -18.14
C LEU A 599 10.42 50.76 -17.67
N TRP A 600 10.53 50.22 -16.45
CA TRP A 600 11.78 49.67 -15.91
C TRP A 600 12.28 48.49 -16.76
N GLN A 601 11.39 47.59 -17.15
CA GLN A 601 11.74 46.43 -17.97
C GLN A 601 12.20 46.81 -19.38
N ALA A 602 11.48 47.70 -20.06
CA ALA A 602 11.71 48.10 -21.44
C ALA A 602 13.07 48.77 -21.65
N TYR A 603 13.51 49.58 -20.68
CA TYR A 603 14.79 50.29 -20.78
C TYR A 603 16.00 49.35 -20.85
N SER A 604 15.95 48.25 -20.08
CA SER A 604 17.06 47.28 -20.00
C SER A 604 17.11 46.29 -21.18
N GLU A 605 16.02 46.13 -21.93
CA GLU A 605 15.95 45.20 -23.07
C GLU A 605 15.94 45.90 -24.44
N LYS A 606 15.87 47.24 -24.46
CA LYS A 606 15.62 48.03 -25.69
C LYS A 606 14.34 47.59 -26.42
N ASP A 607 13.39 47.00 -25.70
CA ASP A 607 12.19 46.41 -26.27
C ASP A 607 11.14 47.51 -26.51
N ARG A 608 10.94 47.85 -27.78
CA ARG A 608 10.02 48.91 -28.20
C ARG A 608 8.57 48.56 -27.90
N PHE A 609 8.22 47.27 -27.87
CA PHE A 609 6.86 46.82 -27.63
C PHE A 609 6.48 46.99 -26.16
N VAL A 610 7.33 46.54 -25.24
CA VAL A 610 7.10 46.73 -23.79
C VAL A 610 7.09 48.22 -23.43
N LEU A 611 7.92 49.02 -24.11
CA LEU A 611 7.94 50.47 -23.93
C LEU A 611 6.61 51.13 -24.35
N ALA A 612 6.09 50.77 -25.52
CA ALA A 612 4.80 51.28 -26.00
C ALA A 612 3.66 50.87 -25.05
N TYR A 613 3.70 49.64 -24.54
CA TYR A 613 2.72 49.13 -23.59
C TYR A 613 2.75 49.87 -22.24
N ALA A 614 3.95 50.19 -21.73
CA ALA A 614 4.13 51.03 -20.54
C ALA A 614 3.55 52.44 -20.76
N PHE A 615 3.79 53.06 -21.92
CA PHE A 615 3.23 54.37 -22.24
C PHE A 615 1.71 54.35 -22.40
N LEU A 616 1.15 53.28 -22.94
CA LEU A 616 -0.30 53.12 -23.04
C LEU A 616 -0.94 53.10 -21.64
N GLY A 617 -0.36 52.38 -20.68
CA GLY A 617 -0.84 52.38 -19.31
C GLY A 617 -0.68 53.73 -18.59
N ILE A 618 0.43 54.44 -18.80
CA ILE A 618 0.64 55.80 -18.27
C ILE A 618 -0.38 56.79 -18.85
N ASN A 619 -0.60 56.77 -20.16
CA ASN A 619 -1.57 57.65 -20.80
C ASN A 619 -3.00 57.31 -20.34
N SER A 620 -3.30 56.02 -20.17
CA SER A 620 -4.60 55.59 -19.61
C SER A 620 -4.79 56.12 -18.19
N TYR A 621 -3.77 56.03 -17.33
CA TYR A 621 -3.79 56.63 -15.99
C TYR A 621 -4.03 58.14 -16.02
N LEU A 622 -3.32 58.88 -16.89
CA LEU A 622 -3.49 60.34 -16.99
C LEU A 622 -4.88 60.72 -17.50
N ILE A 623 -5.39 60.05 -18.54
CA ILE A 623 -6.74 60.28 -19.06
C ILE A 623 -7.78 60.02 -17.97
N LEU A 624 -7.63 58.90 -17.26
CA LEU A 624 -8.46 58.56 -16.11
C LEU A 624 -8.40 59.68 -15.06
N LEU A 625 -7.21 60.13 -14.67
CA LEU A 625 -7.03 61.16 -13.64
C LEU A 625 -7.68 62.50 -14.04
N PHE A 626 -7.59 62.88 -15.33
CA PHE A 626 -8.23 64.07 -15.86
C PHE A 626 -9.77 63.97 -15.89
N LEU A 627 -10.33 62.76 -15.98
CA LEU A 627 -11.77 62.53 -15.97
C LEU A 627 -12.36 62.51 -14.56
N HIS A 628 -11.52 62.35 -13.52
CA HIS A 628 -11.96 62.36 -12.13
C HIS A 628 -11.99 63.79 -11.57
N ASN A 629 -13.18 64.29 -11.23
CA ASN A 629 -13.41 65.70 -10.90
C ASN A 629 -12.94 66.13 -9.49
N ASP A 630 -12.48 65.21 -8.64
CA ASP A 630 -12.02 65.49 -7.27
C ASP A 630 -10.50 65.29 -7.11
N ILE A 631 -9.71 66.27 -7.60
CA ILE A 631 -8.25 66.21 -7.47
C ILE A 631 -7.80 66.86 -6.15
N HIS A 632 -7.79 66.08 -5.08
CA HIS A 632 -7.23 66.48 -3.77
C HIS A 632 -5.94 65.74 -3.38
N SER A 633 -5.41 64.88 -4.26
CA SER A 633 -4.23 64.04 -4.00
C SER A 633 -2.94 64.68 -4.52
N LEU A 634 -1.87 64.62 -3.72
CA LEU A 634 -0.54 65.15 -4.08
C LEU A 634 0.06 64.36 -5.26
N GLN A 635 -0.35 63.09 -5.42
CA GLN A 635 0.01 62.21 -6.52
C GLN A 635 -0.39 62.77 -7.89
N ALA A 636 -1.47 63.56 -7.98
CA ALA A 636 -1.92 64.17 -9.23
C ALA A 636 -0.92 65.18 -9.82
N TYR A 637 -0.07 65.79 -8.99
CA TYR A 637 0.96 66.74 -9.42
C TYR A 637 2.32 66.09 -9.59
N VAL A 638 2.68 65.19 -8.67
CA VAL A 638 4.00 64.53 -8.68
C VAL A 638 4.11 63.51 -9.81
N THR A 639 3.04 62.78 -10.12
CA THR A 639 3.06 61.72 -11.14
C THR A 639 3.32 62.26 -12.55
N PRO A 640 2.62 63.29 -13.05
CA PRO A 640 2.90 63.86 -14.38
C PRO A 640 4.32 64.44 -14.49
N VAL A 641 4.85 65.04 -13.43
CA VAL A 641 6.23 65.56 -13.39
C VAL A 641 7.25 64.43 -13.51
N CYS A 642 7.07 63.36 -12.72
CA CYS A 642 7.97 62.20 -12.78
C CYS A 642 7.88 61.48 -14.13
N ILE A 643 6.69 61.35 -14.70
CA ILE A 643 6.46 60.81 -16.05
C ILE A 643 7.16 61.67 -17.11
N SER A 644 7.05 63.01 -17.02
CA SER A 644 7.68 63.93 -17.95
C SER A 644 9.20 63.81 -17.91
N ILE A 645 9.78 63.71 -16.72
CA ILE A 645 11.22 63.46 -16.54
C ILE A 645 11.61 62.10 -17.12
N LEU A 646 10.83 61.05 -16.92
CA LEU A 646 11.08 59.72 -17.47
C LEU A 646 11.00 59.69 -19.01
N ILE A 647 10.04 60.39 -19.60
CA ILE A 647 9.93 60.59 -21.05
C ILE A 647 11.14 61.34 -21.58
N LEU A 648 11.53 62.45 -20.95
CA LEU A 648 12.70 63.24 -21.35
C LEU A 648 13.99 62.41 -21.31
N VAL A 649 14.20 61.63 -20.23
CA VAL A 649 15.36 60.73 -20.10
C VAL A 649 15.33 59.60 -21.14
N GLN A 650 14.15 59.23 -21.65
CA GLN A 650 14.01 58.25 -22.72
C GLN A 650 14.22 58.85 -24.13
N VAL A 651 13.69 60.04 -24.38
CA VAL A 651 13.83 60.78 -25.65
C VAL A 651 15.29 61.19 -25.87
N PHE A 652 15.98 61.61 -24.80
CA PHE A 652 17.39 62.01 -24.85
C PHE A 652 18.36 60.88 -24.47
N ARG A 653 17.91 59.62 -24.56
CA ARG A 653 18.68 58.44 -24.15
C ARG A 653 20.07 58.36 -24.80
N ASP A 654 20.21 58.80 -26.04
CA ASP A 654 21.49 58.73 -26.77
C ASP A 654 22.47 59.84 -26.37
N ILE A 655 22.02 60.85 -25.62
CA ILE A 655 22.79 62.02 -25.20
C ILE A 655 23.17 61.92 -23.71
N THR A 656 22.30 61.36 -22.87
CA THR A 656 22.55 61.17 -21.43
C THR A 656 23.41 59.94 -21.16
N SER A 657 24.42 60.08 -20.28
CA SER A 657 25.21 58.93 -19.83
C SER A 657 24.32 57.87 -19.16
N ALA A 658 24.60 56.59 -19.39
CA ALA A 658 23.80 55.48 -18.85
C ALA A 658 23.70 55.54 -17.31
N ALA A 659 24.76 55.97 -16.63
CA ALA A 659 24.79 56.14 -15.19
C ALA A 659 23.86 57.26 -14.71
N THR A 660 23.91 58.44 -15.34
CA THR A 660 23.04 59.57 -14.99
C THR A 660 21.58 59.24 -15.29
N ALA A 661 21.31 58.61 -16.44
CA ALA A 661 19.97 58.20 -16.82
C ALA A 661 19.40 57.17 -15.83
N ASN A 662 20.21 56.22 -15.33
CA ASN A 662 19.78 55.26 -14.32
C ASN A 662 19.51 55.89 -12.95
N ILE A 663 20.31 56.88 -12.53
CA ILE A 663 20.10 57.62 -11.28
C ILE A 663 18.79 58.42 -11.35
N VAL A 664 18.60 59.20 -12.42
CA VAL A 664 17.39 60.02 -12.59
C VAL A 664 16.16 59.12 -12.65
N ARG A 665 16.22 58.00 -13.40
CA ARG A 665 15.14 57.00 -13.44
C ARG A 665 14.86 56.38 -12.09
N GLY A 666 15.88 55.90 -11.39
CA GLY A 666 15.73 55.30 -10.06
C GLY A 666 15.05 56.27 -9.10
N LEU A 667 15.46 57.55 -9.12
CA LEU A 667 14.90 58.59 -8.26
C LEU A 667 13.46 58.95 -8.63
N THR A 668 13.11 59.03 -9.92
CA THR A 668 11.73 59.28 -10.36
C THR A 668 10.80 58.10 -10.09
N LEU A 669 11.28 56.86 -10.28
CA LEU A 669 10.52 55.65 -10.02
C LEU A 669 10.31 55.46 -8.51
N CYS A 670 11.31 55.77 -7.68
CA CYS A 670 11.16 55.87 -6.24
C CYS A 670 10.12 56.89 -5.82
N LEU A 671 10.13 58.08 -6.43
CA LEU A 671 9.16 59.11 -6.10
C LEU A 671 7.74 58.67 -6.48
N LEU A 672 7.56 58.09 -7.66
CA LEU A 672 6.27 57.58 -8.13
C LEU A 672 5.71 56.48 -7.22
N LEU A 673 6.50 55.43 -6.99
CA LEU A 673 6.13 54.32 -6.11
C LEU A 673 5.97 54.79 -4.66
N GLY A 674 6.83 55.70 -4.22
CA GLY A 674 6.85 56.15 -2.85
C GLY A 674 5.69 57.05 -2.48
N MET A 675 5.25 57.91 -3.41
CA MET A 675 4.04 58.71 -3.23
C MET A 675 2.77 57.87 -3.25
N ALA A 676 2.69 56.89 -4.15
CA ALA A 676 1.57 55.95 -4.19
C ALA A 676 1.49 55.12 -2.89
N ALA A 677 2.62 54.65 -2.38
CA ALA A 677 2.71 53.92 -1.12
C ALA A 677 2.39 54.82 0.10
N PHE A 678 2.88 56.06 0.11
CA PHE A 678 2.60 57.02 1.19
C PHE A 678 1.11 57.31 1.32
N GLU A 679 0.42 57.60 0.21
CA GLU A 679 -1.04 57.83 0.25
C GLU A 679 -1.81 56.57 0.67
N ALA A 680 -1.41 55.38 0.18
CA ALA A 680 -2.05 54.12 0.57
C ALA A 680 -1.89 53.79 2.06
N ILE A 681 -0.73 54.09 2.64
CA ILE A 681 -0.47 53.93 4.08
C ILE A 681 -1.31 54.97 4.85
N VAL A 682 -1.17 56.25 4.55
CA VAL A 682 -1.85 57.33 5.29
C VAL A 682 -3.39 57.23 5.24
N GLN A 683 -3.97 56.76 4.13
CA GLN A 683 -5.44 56.61 4.00
C GLN A 683 -6.00 55.39 4.74
N ASN A 684 -5.25 54.30 4.89
CA ASN A 684 -5.76 53.01 5.40
C ASN A 684 -5.20 52.58 6.76
N SER A 685 -4.07 53.15 7.22
CA SER A 685 -3.41 52.74 8.47
C SER A 685 -3.62 53.77 9.58
N SER A 686 -4.77 53.74 10.23
CA SER A 686 -4.98 54.44 11.51
C SER A 686 -4.44 53.64 12.71
N SER A 687 -4.11 52.36 12.52
CA SER A 687 -3.64 51.48 13.58
C SER A 687 -2.10 51.44 13.69
N PRO A 688 -1.51 51.51 14.90
CA PRO A 688 -0.07 51.34 15.10
C PRO A 688 0.47 49.97 14.64
N LEU A 689 -0.39 48.95 14.66
CA LEU A 689 -0.04 47.56 14.37
C LEU A 689 0.25 47.36 12.87
N SER A 690 -0.48 48.06 11.98
CA SER A 690 -0.21 48.05 10.54
C SER A 690 1.18 48.59 10.17
N HIS A 691 1.66 49.64 10.84
CA HIS A 691 3.00 50.19 10.61
C HIS A 691 4.10 49.21 11.06
N VAL A 692 3.91 48.55 12.21
CA VAL A 692 4.85 47.51 12.69
C VAL A 692 4.95 46.35 11.68
N VAL A 693 3.82 45.92 11.11
CA VAL A 693 3.81 44.88 10.06
C VAL A 693 4.57 45.35 8.81
N VAL A 694 4.35 46.58 8.35
CA VAL A 694 5.07 47.14 7.19
C VAL A 694 6.57 47.22 7.44
N ILE A 695 7.01 47.60 8.64
CA ILE A 695 8.43 47.59 9.04
C ILE A 695 9.00 46.17 9.01
N ILE A 696 8.30 45.19 9.58
CA ILE A 696 8.74 43.78 9.60
C ILE A 696 8.87 43.25 8.17
N VAL A 697 7.88 43.49 7.31
CA VAL A 697 7.88 43.06 5.90
C VAL A 697 9.00 43.75 5.11
N SER A 698 9.27 45.02 5.39
CA SER A 698 10.36 45.78 4.77
C SER A 698 11.74 45.23 5.15
N ILE A 699 11.94 44.85 6.42
CA ILE A 699 13.15 44.17 6.89
C ILE A 699 13.27 42.79 6.23
N LEU A 700 12.18 42.03 6.17
CA LEU A 700 12.16 40.71 5.54
C LEU A 700 12.53 40.79 4.05
N ALA A 701 12.04 41.80 3.33
CA ALA A 701 12.38 42.07 1.94
C ALA A 701 13.87 42.38 1.77
N ILE A 702 14.47 43.16 2.69
CA ILE A 702 15.92 43.42 2.70
C ILE A 702 16.71 42.13 2.95
N VAL A 703 16.29 41.30 3.90
CA VAL A 703 16.95 40.00 4.19
C VAL A 703 16.85 39.05 2.99
N THR A 704 15.69 38.99 2.36
CA THR A 704 15.47 38.14 1.17
C THR A 704 16.30 38.62 -0.02
N ALA A 705 16.48 39.92 -0.17
CA ALA A 705 17.37 40.50 -1.16
C ALA A 705 18.82 40.09 -0.99
N ILE A 706 19.31 40.03 0.26
CA ILE A 706 20.66 39.60 0.61
C ILE A 706 20.84 38.10 0.30
N LEU A 707 19.84 37.27 0.64
CA LEU A 707 19.89 35.82 0.40
C LEU A 707 19.82 35.46 -1.09
N LEU A 708 18.95 36.13 -1.86
CA LEU A 708 18.73 35.84 -3.28
C LEU A 708 19.63 36.63 -4.23
N TRP A 709 20.44 37.56 -3.71
CA TRP A 709 21.27 38.48 -4.51
C TRP A 709 20.46 39.33 -5.51
N VAL A 710 19.21 39.65 -5.16
CA VAL A 710 18.30 40.43 -6.01
C VAL A 710 18.19 41.87 -5.50
N LYS A 711 18.83 42.81 -6.22
CA LYS A 711 18.95 44.24 -5.84
C LYS A 711 17.61 44.95 -5.59
N ILE A 712 16.58 44.54 -6.31
CA ILE A 712 15.27 45.21 -6.30
C ILE A 712 14.58 45.05 -4.93
N PHE A 713 14.69 43.89 -4.29
CA PHE A 713 14.06 43.66 -2.97
C PHE A 713 14.71 44.48 -1.86
N ALA A 714 16.03 44.70 -1.92
CA ALA A 714 16.74 45.52 -0.93
C ALA A 714 16.34 46.99 -1.05
N PHE A 715 16.26 47.47 -2.30
CA PHE A 715 15.89 48.84 -2.59
C PHE A 715 14.42 49.13 -2.26
N LEU A 716 13.51 48.22 -2.61
CA LEU A 716 12.09 48.33 -2.29
C LEU A 716 11.84 48.27 -0.77
N GLY A 717 12.47 47.32 -0.06
CA GLY A 717 12.35 47.20 1.39
C GLY A 717 12.86 48.44 2.11
N LEU A 718 13.99 49.01 1.65
CA LEU A 718 14.51 50.25 2.20
C LEU A 718 13.58 51.44 1.92
N LEU A 719 13.02 51.53 0.71
CA LEU A 719 12.07 52.57 0.33
C LEU A 719 10.79 52.51 1.18
N CYS A 720 10.17 51.33 1.28
CA CYS A 720 8.97 51.11 2.10
C CYS A 720 9.23 51.46 3.57
N PHE A 721 10.39 51.08 4.12
CA PHE A 721 10.78 51.44 5.48
C PHE A 721 10.85 52.96 5.69
N PHE A 722 11.46 53.71 4.77
CA PHE A 722 11.55 55.17 4.88
C PHE A 722 10.20 55.86 4.71
N ILE A 723 9.35 55.37 3.79
CA ILE A 723 8.02 55.93 3.56
C ILE A 723 7.10 55.68 4.75
N ASP A 724 7.15 54.48 5.33
CA ASP A 724 6.37 54.15 6.52
C ASP A 724 6.81 55.00 7.72
N LEU A 725 8.12 55.21 7.89
CA LEU A 725 8.65 56.14 8.89
C LEU A 725 8.14 57.58 8.67
N LEU A 726 8.13 58.06 7.43
CA LEU A 726 7.60 59.38 7.06
C LEU A 726 6.08 59.47 7.29
N ALA A 727 5.34 58.39 7.02
CA ALA A 727 3.90 58.31 7.27
C ALA A 727 3.58 58.36 8.78
N ILE A 728 4.34 57.63 9.61
CA ILE A 728 4.24 57.71 11.08
C ILE A 728 4.47 59.15 11.55
N ILE A 729 5.54 59.80 11.05
CA ILE A 729 5.84 61.20 11.37
C ILE A 729 4.69 62.12 10.95
N TYR A 730 4.16 61.95 9.74
CA TYR A 730 3.04 62.74 9.22
C TYR A 730 1.76 62.56 10.04
N ILE A 731 1.36 61.32 10.35
CA ILE A 731 0.17 61.01 11.15
C ILE A 731 0.31 61.63 12.54
N VAL A 732 1.46 61.43 13.20
CA VAL A 732 1.75 62.01 14.52
C VAL A 732 1.69 63.54 14.49
N LEU A 733 2.23 64.18 13.45
CA LEU A 733 2.20 65.64 13.30
C LEU A 733 0.79 66.16 12.99
N SER A 734 0.03 65.46 12.15
CA SER A 734 -1.32 65.87 11.71
C SER A 734 -2.35 65.89 12.85
N GLN A 735 -2.11 65.13 13.92
CA GLN A 735 -2.98 65.07 15.11
C GLN A 735 -2.62 66.13 16.18
N GLN A 736 -1.58 66.93 15.99
CA GLN A 736 -1.16 67.98 16.94
C GLN A 736 -1.90 69.31 16.71
N SER A 737 -2.02 70.12 17.77
CA SER A 737 -2.60 71.46 17.66
C SER A 737 -1.76 72.37 16.76
N THR A 738 -2.42 73.31 16.06
CA THR A 738 -1.80 74.21 15.06
C THR A 738 -0.59 75.00 15.59
N ASP A 739 -0.54 75.27 16.90
CA ASP A 739 0.56 76.00 17.52
C ASP A 739 1.74 75.07 17.87
N ALA A 740 1.47 73.83 18.30
CA ALA A 740 2.52 72.82 18.48
C ALA A 740 3.17 72.40 17.15
N LEU A 741 2.36 72.28 16.09
CA LEU A 741 2.85 71.97 14.75
C LEU A 741 3.85 73.01 14.23
N LYS A 742 3.57 74.32 14.43
CA LYS A 742 4.46 75.42 14.01
C LYS A 742 5.80 75.38 14.76
N VAL A 743 5.78 75.07 16.06
CA VAL A 743 7.01 74.95 16.86
C VAL A 743 7.83 73.75 16.42
N ILE A 744 7.20 72.59 16.20
CA ILE A 744 7.87 71.36 15.78
C ILE A 744 8.44 71.49 14.35
N LEU A 745 7.69 72.07 13.40
CA LEU A 745 8.20 72.38 12.06
C LEU A 745 9.33 73.40 12.11
N GLY A 746 9.20 74.45 12.93
CA GLY A 746 10.26 75.46 13.12
C GLY A 746 11.56 74.86 13.65
N LEU A 747 11.48 73.98 14.64
CA LEU A 747 12.61 73.20 15.19
C LEU A 747 13.16 72.19 14.17
N GLY A 748 12.28 71.53 13.42
CA GLY A 748 12.64 70.60 12.36
C GLY A 748 13.38 71.26 11.20
N PHE A 749 12.94 72.43 10.75
CA PHE A 749 13.63 73.21 9.72
C PHE A 749 14.97 73.77 10.21
N THR A 750 15.09 74.16 11.47
CA THR A 750 16.37 74.63 12.04
C THR A 750 17.36 73.48 12.25
N LEU A 751 16.92 72.32 12.74
CA LEU A 751 17.75 71.12 12.85
C LEU A 751 18.12 70.56 11.47
N GLY A 752 17.16 70.49 10.54
CA GLY A 752 17.37 70.03 9.18
C GLY A 752 18.30 70.96 8.40
N GLY A 753 18.05 72.27 8.47
CA GLY A 753 18.95 73.29 7.92
C GLY A 753 20.35 73.23 8.55
N GLY A 754 20.42 73.02 9.86
CA GLY A 754 21.66 72.80 10.59
C GLY A 754 22.41 71.54 10.15
N LEU A 755 21.72 70.42 9.93
CA LEU A 755 22.31 69.18 9.43
C LEU A 755 22.77 69.29 7.98
N ILE A 756 22.01 69.96 7.11
CA ILE A 756 22.41 70.20 5.72
C ILE A 756 23.64 71.11 5.69
N LEU A 757 23.65 72.18 6.48
CA LEU A 757 24.78 73.09 6.57
C LEU A 757 26.02 72.40 7.17
N SER A 758 25.85 71.63 8.25
CA SER A 758 26.91 70.85 8.89
C SER A 758 27.44 69.76 7.98
N GLY A 759 26.55 69.06 7.27
CA GLY A 759 26.87 68.03 6.28
C GLY A 759 27.57 68.62 5.06
N TYR A 760 27.18 69.80 4.59
CA TYR A 760 27.85 70.54 3.53
C TYR A 760 29.25 71.00 3.96
N ILE A 761 29.38 71.53 5.17
CA ILE A 761 30.68 71.91 5.75
C ILE A 761 31.57 70.67 5.92
N PHE A 762 31.01 69.56 6.41
CA PHE A 762 31.72 68.29 6.57
C PHE A 762 32.16 67.70 5.23
N TYR A 763 31.28 67.67 4.23
CA TYR A 763 31.58 67.23 2.88
C TYR A 763 32.68 68.10 2.25
N ARG A 764 32.57 69.42 2.37
CA ARG A 764 33.56 70.36 1.84
C ARG A 764 34.92 70.21 2.52
N LYS A 765 34.94 69.93 3.83
CA LYS A 765 36.17 69.74 4.62
C LYS A 765 36.83 68.37 4.38
N ASN A 766 36.04 67.33 4.12
CA ASN A 766 36.50 65.94 3.96
C ASN A 766 36.29 65.39 2.54
N ARG A 767 36.25 66.27 1.53
CA ARG A 767 35.80 65.96 0.16
C ARG A 767 36.44 64.71 -0.42
N GLU A 768 37.76 64.58 -0.36
CA GLU A 768 38.45 63.40 -0.91
C GLU A 768 38.18 62.11 -0.15
N SER A 769 37.94 62.18 1.17
CA SER A 769 37.63 61.02 2.00
C SER A 769 36.19 60.57 1.76
N VAL A 770 35.26 61.52 1.66
CA VAL A 770 33.86 61.23 1.33
C VAL A 770 33.75 60.76 -0.11
N GLU A 771 34.42 61.38 -1.09
CA GLU A 771 34.45 60.89 -2.47
C GLU A 771 35.08 59.49 -2.56
N ARG A 772 36.10 59.15 -1.76
CA ARG A 772 36.65 57.78 -1.63
C ARG A 772 35.66 56.79 -1.02
N ILE A 773 34.93 57.17 0.02
CA ILE A 773 33.90 56.32 0.63
C ILE A 773 32.73 56.14 -0.35
N VAL A 774 32.29 57.19 -1.02
CA VAL A 774 31.23 57.16 -2.03
C VAL A 774 31.65 56.33 -3.22
N THR A 775 32.88 56.47 -3.70
CA THR A 775 33.42 55.60 -4.77
C THR A 775 33.58 54.17 -4.29
N ARG A 776 33.98 53.90 -3.04
CA ARG A 776 34.05 52.55 -2.47
C ARG A 776 32.67 51.91 -2.37
N ILE A 777 31.67 52.63 -1.85
CA ILE A 777 30.27 52.20 -1.81
C ILE A 777 29.75 51.99 -3.23
N LYS A 778 30.03 52.91 -4.16
CA LYS A 778 29.69 52.79 -5.57
C LYS A 778 30.32 51.55 -6.18
N THR A 779 31.60 51.28 -5.94
CA THR A 779 32.28 50.07 -6.41
C THR A 779 31.72 48.80 -5.79
N THR A 780 31.33 48.80 -4.51
CA THR A 780 30.69 47.66 -3.85
C THR A 780 29.29 47.41 -4.41
N PHE A 781 28.51 48.46 -4.67
CA PHE A 781 27.19 48.37 -5.29
C PHE A 781 27.24 48.00 -6.78
N THR A 782 28.26 48.44 -7.52
CA THR A 782 28.48 48.04 -8.91
C THR A 782 29.08 46.64 -9.03
N ALA A 783 29.90 46.20 -8.06
CA ALA A 783 30.43 44.83 -8.01
C ALA A 783 29.38 43.77 -7.66
N TRP A 784 28.16 44.20 -7.28
CA TRP A 784 26.99 43.33 -7.12
C TRP A 784 26.20 43.16 -8.44
N GLU A 785 26.63 43.74 -9.57
CA GLU A 785 26.15 43.35 -10.92
C GLU A 785 26.65 41.96 -11.31
#